data_AF-A0A945ZQF0-F1
#
_entry.id   AF-A0A945ZQF0-F1
#
_cell.length_a   1.000
_cell.length_b   1.000
_cell.length_c   1.000
_cell.angle_alpha   90.00
_cell.angle_beta   90.00
_cell.angle_gamma   90.00
#
_symmetry.space_group_name_H-M   'P 1'
#
loop_
_entity.id
_entity.type
_entity.pdbx_description
1 polymer ?
#
loop_
_entity_poly.entity_id
_entity_poly.type
_entity_poly.pdbx_seq_one_letter_code
_entity_poly.pdbx_strand_id
1 'polypeptide(L)'
;MITNILKTSAALCLALIVGPIANAQWSFTLDDALNGIMYSNDSVPEPCCFNSGYVLQGFNLEQLSDEDNEYTVFVPNQDAVAEVMALMNLNQWDLAGFSDLPTALNFHIVTGTYMAADLADGMSLPTLQGQSLSVSVGAGVMINDANVIQTDIVAENGVIHVIDKTMAPSGYPEATVVSAIAQSEAHTSFMSGIINAYLVEYLSAQALEADDDNNGDPLPGPYTVFAPSDDAVNAYALINGYADANAFINSQNVDEFVERHIVVGVYQSGDLSDGQVLTTISGETIEIGLGDAGATASGAAIEIVDILAYNGVVHSLAEVLPLDIPTVEGTCGTWTINLYNSSDWEDWGGSTVDVYVDGTMITSETNNELATDADNDGFPEELGTSSFTFAANEGSTIDVLYTDINGSGWPSYEVVDENGNVLFETMDDTDFGAGSVFGLKPCGTDFTCGYVEILFTDESQEGWVGGALEVFSYEYGSYATIDFDPFGTYAPSFGSYAQRKVFVPVNTGEIGFAVTEPVIYADACGYTAYGPSGELIVDQSSEFEAPQGVEGITACAEGDDAQCNATFDVAQAETVSGEAIPGAVNITIYDYNINASYAWDFGDEGTSDEPFTSWQYITDGPYTLCLTVTDDAAGCSDTYCESISVDSLGMLGGFVSGFTITVLDGGESGSVNSVNETNAMFADAIIYPNPATDYFMVSGLEANAVWTGRLVDISGSLVREFNGTGSTPIELSGMQRGLYFLQLTSNATASKTLRVIIQ
;
A
#
# COMPACT_ATOMS: atom_id res chain seq x y z
N MET A 1 -6.83 11.70 -34.83
CA MET A 1 -6.45 13.13 -34.91
C MET A 1 -5.34 13.29 -33.88
N ILE A 2 -4.15 13.72 -34.31
CA ILE A 2 -2.94 13.97 -33.49
C ILE A 2 -2.28 12.74 -32.84
N THR A 3 -1.45 12.04 -33.62
CA THR A 3 -0.27 11.25 -33.18
C THR A 3 0.41 10.71 -34.44
N ASN A 4 1.58 11.27 -34.78
CA ASN A 4 2.57 10.84 -35.82
C ASN A 4 3.19 12.02 -36.59
N ILE A 5 3.74 12.99 -35.87
CA ILE A 5 4.76 13.89 -36.42
C ILE A 5 5.86 13.97 -35.39
N LEU A 6 6.91 13.15 -35.55
CA LEU A 6 8.30 13.32 -35.04
C LEU A 6 9.09 11.99 -35.15
N LYS A 7 9.13 11.36 -36.34
CA LYS A 7 10.10 10.27 -36.64
C LYS A 7 10.68 10.30 -38.06
N THR A 8 10.60 11.43 -38.75
CA THR A 8 11.23 11.58 -40.08
C THR A 8 11.82 12.96 -40.25
N SER A 9 13.08 13.12 -39.85
CA SER A 9 13.97 14.17 -40.34
C SER A 9 15.42 13.68 -40.30
N ALA A 10 15.67 12.52 -40.91
CA ALA A 10 16.99 12.20 -41.43
C ALA A 10 17.03 12.61 -42.91
N ALA A 11 18.12 13.30 -43.27
CA ALA A 11 18.57 13.59 -44.63
C ALA A 11 17.74 14.60 -45.45
N LEU A 12 18.04 15.89 -45.27
CA LEU A 12 18.45 16.74 -46.41
C LEU A 12 19.13 18.03 -45.90
N CYS A 13 20.31 17.95 -45.29
CA CYS A 13 21.17 19.14 -45.21
C CYS A 13 22.09 19.16 -46.43
N LEU A 14 21.80 20.14 -47.27
CA LEU A 14 22.40 20.42 -48.56
C LEU A 14 23.91 20.64 -48.39
N ALA A 15 24.70 19.79 -49.06
CA ALA A 15 26.10 20.08 -49.35
C ALA A 15 26.18 21.41 -50.13
N LEU A 16 26.44 22.50 -49.42
CA LEU A 16 26.73 23.82 -49.96
C LEU A 16 28.02 24.32 -49.33
N ILE A 17 29.12 23.92 -49.95
CA ILE A 17 30.36 24.69 -50.16
C ILE A 17 30.54 25.82 -49.13
N VAL A 18 31.06 25.48 -47.95
CA VAL A 18 31.90 26.42 -47.20
C VAL A 18 33.32 26.00 -47.51
N GLY A 19 33.91 26.68 -48.51
CA GLY A 19 35.36 26.67 -48.66
C GLY A 19 36.02 27.19 -47.37
N PRO A 20 37.31 26.89 -47.14
CA PRO A 20 37.97 27.14 -45.88
C PRO A 20 37.75 28.61 -45.51
N ILE A 21 37.09 28.85 -44.37
CA ILE A 21 37.06 30.20 -43.81
C ILE A 21 38.51 30.49 -43.47
N ALA A 22 39.16 31.24 -44.35
CA ALA A 22 40.51 31.70 -44.14
C ALA A 22 40.51 32.55 -42.86
N ASN A 23 41.20 32.04 -41.83
CA ASN A 23 42.09 32.78 -40.96
C ASN A 23 41.73 34.27 -40.81
N ALA A 24 40.84 34.58 -39.87
CA ALA A 24 41.00 35.79 -39.08
C ALA A 24 41.68 35.37 -37.79
N GLN A 25 43.02 35.33 -37.84
CA GLN A 25 43.92 35.23 -36.71
C GLN A 25 43.60 36.35 -35.70
N TRP A 26 42.85 36.03 -34.67
CA TRP A 26 42.94 36.69 -33.38
C TRP A 26 43.50 35.63 -32.45
N SER A 27 44.63 35.94 -31.81
CA SER A 27 45.35 35.06 -30.91
C SER A 27 44.44 34.66 -29.76
N PHE A 28 43.89 33.46 -29.84
CA PHE A 28 42.90 32.94 -28.91
C PHE A 28 43.37 31.59 -28.42
N THR A 29 43.49 31.49 -27.11
CA THR A 29 43.72 30.23 -26.41
C THR A 29 42.49 29.32 -26.52
N LEU A 30 42.60 28.06 -26.08
CA LEU A 30 41.47 27.15 -25.98
C LEU A 30 40.37 27.72 -25.07
N ASP A 31 40.74 28.45 -24.02
CA ASP A 31 39.80 29.20 -23.16
C ASP A 31 39.02 30.26 -23.95
N ASP A 32 39.72 31.07 -24.75
CA ASP A 32 39.08 32.08 -25.61
C ASP A 32 38.18 31.43 -26.69
N ALA A 33 38.61 30.30 -27.25
CA ALA A 33 37.84 29.55 -28.22
C ALA A 33 36.54 28.99 -27.60
N LEU A 34 36.62 28.40 -26.40
CA LEU A 34 35.44 27.94 -25.64
C LEU A 34 34.48 29.09 -25.32
N ASN A 35 35.00 30.24 -24.87
CA ASN A 35 34.20 31.46 -24.67
C ASN A 35 33.48 31.88 -25.96
N GLY A 36 34.18 31.82 -27.10
CA GLY A 36 33.61 32.12 -28.41
C GLY A 36 32.45 31.19 -28.78
N ILE A 37 32.57 29.89 -28.49
CA ILE A 37 31.51 28.91 -28.77
C ILE A 37 30.29 29.17 -27.87
N MET A 38 30.51 29.36 -26.57
CA MET A 38 29.43 29.53 -25.58
C MET A 38 28.61 30.81 -25.79
N TYR A 39 29.23 31.91 -26.21
CA TYR A 39 28.58 33.22 -26.32
C TYR A 39 28.27 33.66 -27.77
N SER A 40 28.39 32.77 -28.76
CA SER A 40 28.08 33.09 -30.15
C SER A 40 26.55 33.24 -30.39
N ASN A 41 26.14 34.39 -30.93
CA ASN A 41 24.73 34.70 -31.23
C ASN A 41 24.35 34.46 -32.72
N ASP A 42 25.28 34.00 -33.55
CA ASP A 42 25.11 33.92 -35.01
C ASP A 42 24.95 32.48 -35.50
N SER A 43 23.71 32.08 -35.81
CA SER A 43 23.37 31.02 -36.79
C SER A 43 24.03 29.64 -36.68
N VAL A 44 24.74 29.32 -35.60
CA VAL A 44 25.06 27.95 -35.20
C VAL A 44 23.78 27.38 -34.57
N PRO A 45 23.30 26.19 -35.00
CA PRO A 45 22.13 25.56 -34.41
C PRO A 45 22.45 25.20 -32.95
N GLU A 46 22.06 26.11 -32.05
CA GLU A 46 22.29 26.14 -30.60
C GLU A 46 23.78 26.11 -30.19
N PRO A 47 24.22 26.90 -29.19
CA PRO A 47 25.58 26.80 -28.67
C PRO A 47 25.72 25.43 -28.00
N CYS A 48 26.16 24.45 -28.80
CA CYS A 48 26.06 23.03 -28.53
C CYS A 48 26.80 22.55 -27.28
N CYS A 49 27.47 23.40 -26.49
CA CYS A 49 28.33 23.01 -25.37
C CYS A 49 28.24 23.97 -24.17
N PHE A 50 27.12 24.68 -23.99
CA PHE A 50 26.98 25.75 -22.98
C PHE A 50 27.37 25.29 -21.55
N ASN A 51 26.92 24.11 -21.12
CA ASN A 51 27.27 23.59 -19.80
C ASN A 51 28.69 23.01 -19.75
N SER A 52 29.12 22.25 -20.77
CA SER A 52 30.42 21.59 -20.81
C SER A 52 31.59 22.58 -20.92
N GLY A 53 31.45 23.63 -21.73
CA GLY A 53 32.45 24.69 -21.85
C GLY A 53 32.63 25.46 -20.53
N TYR A 54 31.55 25.76 -19.84
CA TYR A 54 31.58 26.48 -18.56
C TYR A 54 32.28 25.66 -17.47
N VAL A 55 31.96 24.37 -17.33
CA VAL A 55 32.62 23.50 -16.34
C VAL A 55 34.08 23.23 -16.69
N LEU A 56 34.42 23.04 -17.97
CA LEU A 56 35.81 22.89 -18.41
C LEU A 56 36.64 24.13 -18.06
N GLN A 57 36.12 25.33 -18.27
CA GLN A 57 36.79 26.55 -17.84
C GLN A 57 36.92 26.66 -16.32
N GLY A 58 35.89 26.24 -15.58
CA GLY A 58 35.91 26.25 -14.12
C GLY A 58 37.05 25.38 -13.53
N PHE A 59 37.26 24.18 -14.09
CA PHE A 59 38.18 23.19 -13.52
C PHE A 59 39.52 23.06 -14.24
N ASN A 60 39.60 23.43 -15.53
CA ASN A 60 40.77 23.22 -16.39
C ASN A 60 41.33 24.50 -17.01
N LEU A 61 41.04 25.68 -16.44
CA LEU A 61 41.55 26.96 -16.95
C LEU A 61 43.07 26.98 -17.15
N GLU A 62 43.84 26.32 -16.27
CA GLU A 62 45.29 26.24 -16.38
C GLU A 62 45.71 25.63 -17.73
N GLN A 63 45.10 24.52 -18.15
CA GLN A 63 45.42 23.89 -19.43
C GLN A 63 44.84 24.67 -20.62
N LEU A 64 43.62 25.21 -20.46
CA LEU A 64 42.94 25.91 -21.55
C LEU A 64 43.59 27.25 -21.91
N SER A 65 44.25 27.91 -20.95
CA SER A 65 44.94 29.19 -21.15
C SER A 65 46.47 29.08 -21.29
N ASP A 66 47.02 27.86 -21.24
CA ASP A 66 48.46 27.61 -21.33
C ASP A 66 48.98 27.86 -22.76
N GLU A 67 49.74 28.93 -22.95
CA GLU A 67 50.36 29.26 -24.24
C GLU A 67 51.65 28.48 -24.53
N ASP A 68 52.22 27.79 -23.51
CA ASP A 68 53.50 27.07 -23.62
C ASP A 68 53.32 25.59 -24.00
N ASN A 69 52.12 25.03 -23.84
CA ASN A 69 51.78 23.65 -24.19
C ASN A 69 50.57 23.58 -25.10
N GLU A 70 50.50 22.53 -25.92
CA GLU A 70 49.38 22.29 -26.82
C GLU A 70 48.48 21.16 -26.31
N TYR A 71 47.16 21.30 -26.48
CA TYR A 71 46.17 20.30 -26.08
C TYR A 71 45.10 20.05 -27.15
N THR A 72 44.47 18.89 -27.06
CA THR A 72 43.23 18.60 -27.79
C THR A 72 42.13 18.31 -26.77
N VAL A 73 41.01 19.01 -26.91
CA VAL A 73 39.88 18.94 -25.97
C VAL A 73 38.67 18.38 -26.69
N PHE A 74 38.14 17.27 -26.19
CA PHE A 74 36.89 16.68 -26.67
C PHE A 74 35.75 17.18 -25.80
N VAL A 75 34.90 18.06 -26.34
CA VAL A 75 33.87 18.76 -25.57
C VAL A 75 32.51 18.10 -25.80
N PRO A 76 31.88 17.51 -24.77
CA PRO A 76 30.53 16.95 -24.91
C PRO A 76 29.52 18.04 -25.28
N ASN A 77 28.55 17.69 -26.11
CA ASN A 77 27.48 18.60 -26.45
C ASN A 77 26.44 18.73 -25.31
N GLN A 78 25.47 19.63 -25.46
CA GLN A 78 24.48 19.93 -24.45
C GLN A 78 23.58 18.72 -24.14
N ASP A 79 23.20 17.96 -25.17
CA ASP A 79 22.41 16.73 -25.01
C ASP A 79 23.17 15.69 -24.19
N ALA A 80 24.47 15.50 -24.45
CA ALA A 80 25.32 14.59 -23.69
C ALA A 80 25.44 14.98 -22.21
N VAL A 81 25.56 16.28 -21.92
CA VAL A 81 25.59 16.78 -20.53
C VAL A 81 24.22 16.62 -19.87
N ALA A 82 23.12 16.90 -20.59
CA ALA A 82 21.76 16.72 -20.09
C ALA A 82 21.45 15.25 -19.76
N GLU A 83 21.96 14.30 -20.56
CA GLU A 83 21.81 12.87 -20.30
C GLU A 83 22.47 12.46 -18.97
N VAL A 84 23.70 12.90 -18.71
CA VAL A 84 24.38 12.61 -17.43
C VAL A 84 23.71 13.30 -16.25
N MET A 85 23.29 14.57 -16.41
CA MET A 85 22.57 15.29 -15.35
C MET A 85 21.26 14.60 -15.00
N ALA A 86 20.48 14.15 -15.99
CA ALA A 86 19.25 13.40 -15.77
C ALA A 86 19.52 12.05 -15.09
N LEU A 87 20.54 11.32 -15.54
CA LEU A 87 20.93 10.03 -14.96
C LEU A 87 21.30 10.13 -13.49
N MET A 88 21.99 11.20 -13.11
CA MET A 88 22.47 11.43 -11.75
C MET A 88 21.51 12.28 -10.90
N ASN A 89 20.34 12.65 -11.42
CA ASN A 89 19.40 13.59 -10.80
C ASN A 89 20.08 14.90 -10.34
N LEU A 90 20.93 15.47 -11.20
CA LEU A 90 21.66 16.70 -10.95
C LEU A 90 20.99 17.88 -11.66
N ASN A 91 20.85 19.00 -10.96
CA ASN A 91 20.62 20.27 -11.62
C ASN A 91 21.96 20.91 -12.09
N GLN A 92 21.88 22.03 -12.82
CA GLN A 92 23.07 22.70 -13.38
C GLN A 92 24.09 23.17 -12.33
N TRP A 93 23.64 23.47 -11.10
CA TRP A 93 24.49 23.90 -9.98
C TRP A 93 25.11 22.69 -9.29
N ASP A 94 24.35 21.62 -9.13
CA ASP A 94 24.79 20.38 -8.52
C ASP A 94 25.94 19.73 -9.29
N LEU A 95 25.90 19.80 -10.62
CA LEU A 95 26.96 19.27 -11.48
C LEU A 95 28.34 19.84 -11.09
N ALA A 96 28.43 21.12 -10.74
CA ALA A 96 29.68 21.74 -10.33
C ALA A 96 30.16 21.29 -8.94
N GLY A 97 29.27 20.75 -8.10
CA GLY A 97 29.58 20.20 -6.78
C GLY A 97 29.91 18.70 -6.78
N PHE A 98 29.86 18.04 -7.93
CA PHE A 98 30.17 16.61 -8.06
C PHE A 98 31.69 16.38 -7.92
N SER A 99 32.10 15.65 -6.86
CA SER A 99 33.50 15.50 -6.45
C SER A 99 34.39 14.83 -7.51
N ASP A 100 33.80 13.98 -8.34
CA ASP A 100 34.46 13.22 -9.40
C ASP A 100 34.57 13.97 -10.74
N LEU A 101 33.90 15.13 -10.85
CA LEU A 101 33.88 15.94 -12.06
C LEU A 101 35.30 16.34 -12.54
N PRO A 102 36.25 16.79 -11.70
CA PRO A 102 37.59 17.17 -12.17
C PRO A 102 38.33 16.02 -12.88
N THR A 103 38.19 14.79 -12.38
CA THR A 103 38.82 13.62 -12.98
C THR A 103 38.16 13.26 -14.31
N ALA A 104 36.83 13.32 -14.39
CA ALA A 104 36.09 13.12 -15.62
C ALA A 104 36.45 14.18 -16.69
N LEU A 105 36.57 15.45 -16.32
CA LEU A 105 36.96 16.52 -17.25
C LEU A 105 38.40 16.33 -17.77
N ASN A 106 39.34 15.91 -16.92
CA ASN A 106 40.70 15.58 -17.36
C ASN A 106 40.77 14.40 -18.33
N PHE A 107 39.78 13.51 -18.33
CA PHE A 107 39.67 12.41 -19.30
C PHE A 107 39.27 12.90 -20.71
N HIS A 108 38.73 14.12 -20.82
CA HIS A 108 38.38 14.74 -22.10
C HIS A 108 39.52 15.53 -22.74
N ILE A 109 40.67 15.64 -22.07
CA ILE A 109 41.81 16.45 -22.52
C ILE A 109 43.01 15.55 -22.78
N VAL A 110 43.62 15.70 -23.95
CA VAL A 110 44.84 15.00 -24.34
C VAL A 110 45.95 15.99 -24.69
N THR A 111 47.20 15.63 -24.39
CA THR A 111 48.36 16.48 -24.72
C THR A 111 48.69 16.42 -26.20
N GLY A 112 48.93 17.57 -26.83
CA GLY A 112 49.24 17.72 -28.25
C GLY A 112 48.03 18.14 -29.09
N THR A 113 48.31 18.60 -30.31
CA THR A 113 47.28 19.03 -31.27
C THR A 113 46.97 17.90 -32.26
N TYR A 114 45.74 17.37 -32.22
CA TYR A 114 45.26 16.33 -33.11
C TYR A 114 44.07 16.84 -33.91
N MET A 115 44.31 17.27 -35.15
CA MET A 115 43.23 17.65 -36.07
C MET A 115 42.48 16.39 -36.53
N ALA A 116 41.29 16.55 -37.11
CA ALA A 116 40.52 15.44 -37.65
C ALA A 116 41.29 14.61 -38.68
N ALA A 117 42.22 15.24 -39.41
CA ALA A 117 43.10 14.56 -40.36
C ALA A 117 44.21 13.71 -39.70
N ASP A 118 44.53 13.99 -38.43
CA ASP A 118 45.56 13.29 -37.65
C ASP A 118 44.95 12.08 -36.89
N LEU A 119 43.63 12.06 -36.69
CA LEU A 119 42.89 10.98 -36.03
C LEU A 119 42.79 9.77 -36.97
N ALA A 120 43.43 8.66 -36.57
CA ALA A 120 43.49 7.42 -37.35
C ALA A 120 42.83 6.25 -36.61
N ASP A 121 42.25 5.32 -37.37
CA ASP A 121 41.64 4.12 -36.81
C ASP A 121 42.64 3.31 -35.97
N GLY A 122 42.24 2.99 -34.73
CA GLY A 122 43.07 2.28 -33.74
C GLY A 122 44.12 3.16 -33.04
N MET A 123 44.09 4.49 -33.22
CA MET A 123 44.95 5.40 -32.46
C MET A 123 44.56 5.41 -30.98
N SER A 124 45.56 5.50 -30.10
CA SER A 124 45.39 5.61 -28.65
C SER A 124 45.93 6.95 -28.19
N LEU A 125 45.12 7.74 -27.49
CA LEU A 125 45.44 9.09 -27.04
C LEU A 125 45.50 9.16 -25.51
N PRO A 126 46.68 9.32 -24.88
CA PRO A 126 46.79 9.47 -23.43
C PRO A 126 46.14 10.77 -22.96
N THR A 127 45.23 10.66 -21.99
CA THR A 127 44.53 11.81 -21.39
C THR A 127 45.33 12.41 -20.23
N LEU A 128 44.94 13.60 -19.78
CA LEU A 128 45.48 14.19 -18.55
C LEU A 128 45.11 13.39 -17.29
N GLN A 129 44.00 12.65 -17.32
CA GLN A 129 43.64 11.73 -16.25
C GLN A 129 44.59 10.52 -16.17
N GLY A 130 45.23 10.17 -17.29
CA GLY A 130 46.26 9.13 -17.40
C GLY A 130 45.82 7.87 -18.14
N GLN A 131 44.53 7.58 -18.21
CA GLN A 131 43.98 6.56 -19.11
C GLN A 131 43.96 7.06 -20.57
N SER A 132 43.82 6.16 -21.55
CA SER A 132 43.86 6.52 -22.98
C SER A 132 42.48 6.42 -23.64
N LEU A 133 42.20 7.36 -24.54
CA LEU A 133 41.06 7.31 -25.45
C LEU A 133 41.39 6.48 -26.70
N SER A 134 40.45 5.67 -27.16
CA SER A 134 40.54 4.89 -28.39
C SER A 134 39.88 5.63 -29.54
N VAL A 135 40.57 5.77 -30.67
CA VAL A 135 40.01 6.38 -31.88
C VAL A 135 39.53 5.28 -32.83
N SER A 136 38.30 5.39 -33.32
CA SER A 136 37.81 4.57 -34.43
C SER A 136 37.34 5.43 -35.59
N VAL A 137 37.65 5.01 -36.83
CA VAL A 137 37.32 5.77 -38.04
C VAL A 137 36.54 4.89 -39.01
N GLY A 138 35.25 5.20 -39.16
CA GLY A 138 34.30 4.49 -40.02
C GLY A 138 33.52 5.45 -40.92
N ALA A 139 32.20 5.55 -40.69
CA ALA A 139 31.36 6.55 -41.34
C ALA A 139 31.61 7.99 -40.83
N GLY A 140 32.21 8.10 -39.63
CA GLY A 140 32.70 9.30 -38.99
C GLY A 140 33.87 8.94 -38.07
N VAL A 141 34.35 9.91 -37.30
CA VAL A 141 35.35 9.70 -36.25
C VAL A 141 34.63 9.48 -34.93
N MET A 142 35.01 8.45 -34.18
CA MET A 142 34.55 8.23 -32.81
C MET A 142 35.73 8.18 -31.85
N ILE A 143 35.52 8.69 -30.64
CA ILE A 143 36.46 8.68 -29.53
C ILE A 143 35.81 7.85 -28.41
N ASN A 144 36.40 6.70 -28.11
CA ASN A 144 35.72 5.59 -27.45
C ASN A 144 34.38 5.31 -28.16
N ASP A 145 33.25 5.53 -27.48
CA ASP A 145 31.91 5.36 -28.01
C ASP A 145 31.21 6.67 -28.41
N ALA A 146 31.90 7.81 -28.29
CA ALA A 146 31.35 9.14 -28.60
C ALA A 146 31.62 9.52 -30.06
N ASN A 147 30.59 9.94 -30.81
CA ASN A 147 30.77 10.45 -32.16
C ASN A 147 31.29 11.88 -32.13
N VAL A 148 32.28 12.18 -32.96
CA VAL A 148 32.72 13.56 -33.18
C VAL A 148 31.76 14.25 -34.15
N ILE A 149 30.97 15.20 -33.64
CA ILE A 149 29.94 15.92 -34.40
C ILE A 149 30.41 17.26 -34.96
N GLN A 150 31.46 17.84 -34.37
CA GLN A 150 32.15 19.01 -34.91
C GLN A 150 33.65 18.84 -34.73
N THR A 151 34.42 19.16 -35.76
CA THR A 151 35.87 18.99 -35.78
C THR A 151 36.60 20.31 -35.98
N ASP A 152 37.87 20.33 -35.59
CA ASP A 152 38.85 21.34 -35.98
C ASP A 152 38.48 22.79 -35.59
N ILE A 153 38.01 22.98 -34.35
CA ILE A 153 37.92 24.33 -33.78
C ILE A 153 39.32 24.71 -33.26
N VAL A 154 40.08 25.42 -34.08
CA VAL A 154 41.50 25.68 -33.86
C VAL A 154 41.74 26.89 -32.94
N ALA A 155 42.63 26.72 -31.97
CA ALA A 155 43.17 27.75 -31.08
C ALA A 155 44.71 27.84 -31.23
N GLU A 156 45.34 28.83 -30.60
CA GLU A 156 46.82 28.96 -30.64
C GLU A 156 47.53 27.84 -29.87
N ASN A 157 46.94 27.38 -28.79
CA ASN A 157 47.47 26.32 -27.92
C ASN A 157 46.70 24.99 -28.07
N GLY A 158 46.01 24.75 -29.20
CA GLY A 158 45.37 23.46 -29.41
C GLY A 158 44.18 23.42 -30.38
N VAL A 159 43.38 22.37 -30.24
CA VAL A 159 42.14 22.17 -31.00
C VAL A 159 41.01 21.60 -30.15
N ILE A 160 39.78 22.04 -30.43
CA ILE A 160 38.55 21.50 -29.84
C ILE A 160 37.81 20.66 -30.87
N HIS A 161 37.34 19.49 -30.44
CA HIS A 161 36.36 18.67 -31.16
C HIS A 161 35.11 18.51 -30.30
N VAL A 162 33.92 18.67 -30.86
CA VAL A 162 32.66 18.47 -30.13
C VAL A 162 32.20 17.03 -30.32
N ILE A 163 31.81 16.38 -29.22
CA ILE A 163 31.33 14.99 -29.20
C ILE A 163 29.89 14.89 -28.68
N ASP A 164 29.16 13.85 -29.07
CA ASP A 164 27.74 13.64 -28.70
C ASP A 164 27.52 12.80 -27.44
N LYS A 165 28.59 12.49 -26.70
CA LYS A 165 28.53 11.71 -25.45
C LYS A 165 29.60 12.17 -24.47
N THR A 166 29.32 12.10 -23.17
CA THR A 166 30.33 12.29 -22.12
C THR A 166 31.24 11.06 -22.00
N MET A 167 32.49 11.28 -21.61
CA MET A 167 33.48 10.22 -21.42
C MET A 167 33.93 10.15 -19.97
N ALA A 168 34.04 8.95 -19.41
CA ALA A 168 34.58 8.72 -18.08
C ALA A 168 35.73 7.69 -18.13
N PRO A 169 36.73 7.78 -17.23
CA PRO A 169 37.76 6.76 -17.11
C PRO A 169 37.18 5.39 -16.80
N SER A 170 37.86 4.32 -17.22
CA SER A 170 37.50 2.96 -16.78
C SER A 170 37.56 2.85 -15.26
N GLY A 171 36.53 2.24 -14.67
CA GLY A 171 36.33 2.15 -13.22
C GLY A 171 35.40 3.22 -12.65
N TYR A 172 35.00 4.21 -13.45
CA TYR A 172 33.89 5.10 -13.10
C TYR A 172 32.57 4.32 -13.17
N PRO A 173 31.62 4.61 -12.27
CA PRO A 173 30.28 4.06 -12.35
C PRO A 173 29.58 4.46 -13.65
N GLU A 174 28.63 3.64 -14.10
CA GLU A 174 27.75 3.94 -15.24
C GLU A 174 26.29 4.17 -14.82
N ALA A 175 26.00 4.04 -13.53
CA ALA A 175 24.66 4.01 -12.95
C ALA A 175 24.66 4.59 -11.52
N THR A 176 23.52 5.04 -11.05
CA THR A 176 23.22 5.24 -9.61
C THR A 176 22.99 3.89 -8.92
N VAL A 177 22.95 3.85 -7.57
CA VAL A 177 22.67 2.60 -6.85
C VAL A 177 21.32 2.01 -7.27
N VAL A 178 20.30 2.86 -7.45
CA VAL A 178 18.97 2.45 -7.91
C VAL A 178 19.02 1.88 -9.33
N SER A 179 19.68 2.55 -10.27
CA SER A 179 19.75 2.05 -11.65
C SER A 179 20.64 0.81 -11.78
N ALA A 180 21.66 0.66 -10.93
CA ALA A 180 22.45 -0.56 -10.85
C ALA A 180 21.60 -1.76 -10.37
N ILE A 181 20.75 -1.54 -9.37
CA ILE A 181 19.80 -2.55 -8.87
C ILE A 181 18.75 -2.86 -9.93
N ALA A 182 18.13 -1.84 -10.54
CA ALA A 182 17.11 -1.99 -11.58
C ALA A 182 17.60 -2.73 -12.84
N GLN A 183 18.89 -2.60 -13.18
CA GLN A 183 19.51 -3.32 -14.31
C GLN A 183 19.86 -4.78 -13.97
N SER A 184 19.77 -5.18 -12.70
CA SER A 184 20.11 -6.52 -12.26
C SER A 184 18.91 -7.45 -12.32
N GLU A 185 18.98 -8.49 -13.16
CA GLU A 185 17.96 -9.55 -13.23
C GLU A 185 17.82 -10.37 -11.93
N ALA A 186 18.71 -10.17 -10.95
CA ALA A 186 18.72 -10.88 -9.67
C ALA A 186 18.19 -10.06 -8.49
N HIS A 187 17.78 -8.80 -8.70
CA HIS A 187 17.33 -7.90 -7.63
C HIS A 187 15.99 -7.22 -7.99
N THR A 188 15.15 -7.88 -8.76
CA THR A 188 13.84 -7.36 -9.17
C THR A 188 12.92 -7.14 -7.97
N SER A 189 12.91 -8.08 -7.00
CA SER A 189 12.15 -8.00 -5.77
C SER A 189 12.62 -6.84 -4.87
N PHE A 190 13.93 -6.68 -4.71
CA PHE A 190 14.46 -5.56 -3.91
C PHE A 190 14.22 -4.20 -4.58
N MET A 191 14.29 -4.13 -5.91
CA MET A 191 13.90 -2.93 -6.66
C MET A 191 12.43 -2.56 -6.44
N SER A 192 11.52 -3.54 -6.49
CA SER A 192 10.09 -3.31 -6.18
C SER A 192 9.91 -2.81 -4.75
N GLY A 193 10.67 -3.35 -3.78
CA GLY A 193 10.70 -2.82 -2.42
C GLY A 193 11.08 -1.34 -2.37
N ILE A 194 12.15 -0.94 -3.07
CA ILE A 194 12.59 0.47 -3.14
C ILE A 194 11.49 1.38 -3.74
N ILE A 195 10.73 0.89 -4.71
CA ILE A 195 9.60 1.61 -5.31
C ILE A 195 8.48 1.78 -4.28
N ASN A 196 8.08 0.68 -3.63
CA ASN A 196 6.99 0.67 -2.66
C ASN A 196 7.29 1.49 -1.40
N ALA A 197 8.56 1.55 -0.99
CA ALA A 197 9.02 2.41 0.10
C ALA A 197 9.22 3.89 -0.34
N TYR A 198 8.91 4.25 -1.59
CA TYR A 198 9.09 5.59 -2.15
C TYR A 198 10.54 6.14 -2.07
N LEU A 199 11.53 5.24 -2.04
CA LEU A 199 12.95 5.61 -1.87
C LEU A 199 13.72 5.80 -3.20
N VAL A 200 13.06 5.65 -4.36
CA VAL A 200 13.71 5.79 -5.68
C VAL A 200 14.39 7.14 -5.86
N GLU A 201 13.70 8.24 -5.53
CA GLU A 201 14.26 9.59 -5.67
C GLU A 201 15.40 9.81 -4.67
N TYR A 202 15.16 9.45 -3.41
CA TYR A 202 16.12 9.57 -2.32
C TYR A 202 17.43 8.83 -2.61
N LEU A 203 17.34 7.58 -3.09
CA LEU A 203 18.49 6.73 -3.41
C LEU A 203 19.10 6.99 -4.79
N SER A 204 18.51 7.86 -5.62
CA SER A 204 19.10 8.29 -6.90
C SER A 204 19.92 9.58 -6.77
N ALA A 205 19.69 10.35 -5.71
CA ALA A 205 20.38 11.61 -5.45
C ALA A 205 21.89 11.42 -5.21
N GLN A 206 22.68 12.41 -5.63
CA GLN A 206 24.13 12.45 -5.43
C GLN A 206 24.50 13.13 -4.12
N ALA A 207 25.60 12.69 -3.54
CA ALA A 207 26.27 13.41 -2.47
C ALA A 207 26.92 14.68 -3.03
N LEU A 208 26.29 15.82 -2.82
CA LEU A 208 26.84 17.11 -3.26
C LEU A 208 27.70 17.69 -2.14
N GLU A 209 28.89 18.20 -2.48
CA GLU A 209 29.79 18.83 -1.51
C GLU A 209 29.30 20.22 -1.05
N ALA A 210 28.18 20.72 -1.59
CA ALA A 210 27.66 22.05 -1.32
C ALA A 210 26.26 22.00 -0.68
N ASP A 211 26.14 22.69 0.45
CA ASP A 211 24.94 22.97 1.24
C ASP A 211 24.39 21.81 2.10
N ASP A 212 25.01 21.65 3.28
CA ASP A 212 24.23 21.76 4.53
C ASP A 212 23.40 23.05 4.40
N ASP A 213 22.19 22.91 3.89
CA ASP A 213 21.22 23.97 3.62
C ASP A 213 20.73 24.67 4.90
N ASN A 214 21.39 24.41 6.05
CA ASN A 214 21.04 24.90 7.37
C ASN A 214 19.60 24.59 7.78
N ASN A 215 18.88 23.71 7.07
CA ASN A 215 17.56 23.23 7.48
C ASN A 215 17.67 22.01 8.42
N GLY A 216 18.84 21.36 8.46
CA GLY A 216 19.12 20.21 9.32
C GLY A 216 18.81 18.85 8.68
N ASP A 217 18.44 18.81 7.41
CA ASP A 217 18.21 17.59 6.65
C ASP A 217 19.56 16.94 6.31
N PRO A 218 19.73 15.63 6.54
CA PRO A 218 20.95 14.94 6.16
C PRO A 218 21.13 15.00 4.64
N LEU A 219 22.33 15.39 4.21
CA LEU A 219 22.72 15.34 2.79
C LEU A 219 22.38 13.95 2.22
N PRO A 220 21.66 13.85 1.09
CA PRO A 220 21.37 12.56 0.49
C PRO A 220 22.66 11.92 -0.01
N GLY A 221 22.89 10.69 0.43
CA GLY A 221 24.03 9.87 0.00
C GLY A 221 25.41 10.41 0.44
N PRO A 222 26.49 9.73 0.03
CA PRO A 222 26.47 8.56 -0.83
C PRO A 222 26.00 7.32 -0.05
N TYR A 223 25.69 6.22 -0.73
CA TYR A 223 25.07 5.04 -0.11
C TYR A 223 25.91 3.77 -0.26
N THR A 224 25.82 2.88 0.72
CA THR A 224 26.19 1.48 0.59
C THR A 224 24.92 0.66 0.73
N VAL A 225 24.50 0.02 -0.36
CA VAL A 225 23.28 -0.79 -0.40
C VAL A 225 23.66 -2.25 -0.37
N PHE A 226 23.21 -2.96 0.66
CA PHE A 226 23.35 -4.41 0.76
C PHE A 226 22.12 -5.07 0.13
N ALA A 227 22.06 -5.18 -1.19
CA ALA A 227 20.86 -5.60 -1.91
C ALA A 227 20.66 -7.13 -1.84
N PRO A 228 19.60 -7.66 -1.20
CA PRO A 228 19.28 -9.08 -1.23
C PRO A 228 18.85 -9.52 -2.63
N SER A 229 19.27 -10.72 -3.04
CA SER A 229 18.81 -11.33 -4.29
C SER A 229 17.34 -11.73 -4.24
N ASP A 230 16.71 -11.93 -5.39
CA ASP A 230 15.30 -12.35 -5.49
C ASP A 230 15.06 -13.70 -4.78
N ASP A 231 16.02 -14.63 -4.87
CA ASP A 231 15.98 -15.90 -4.13
C ASP A 231 16.00 -15.66 -2.60
N ALA A 232 16.79 -14.68 -2.14
CA ALA A 232 16.88 -14.32 -0.73
C ALA A 232 15.56 -13.72 -0.21
N VAL A 233 14.96 -12.79 -0.96
CA VAL A 233 13.68 -12.15 -0.59
C VAL A 233 12.56 -13.18 -0.55
N ASN A 234 12.46 -14.05 -1.56
CA ASN A 234 11.44 -15.09 -1.60
C ASN A 234 11.63 -16.12 -0.47
N ALA A 235 12.87 -16.51 -0.14
CA ALA A 235 13.13 -17.40 0.98
C ALA A 235 12.74 -16.76 2.32
N TYR A 236 13.04 -15.48 2.51
CA TYR A 236 12.64 -14.73 3.70
C TYR A 236 11.11 -14.66 3.84
N ALA A 237 10.41 -14.33 2.75
CA ALA A 237 8.95 -14.25 2.72
C ALA A 237 8.29 -15.56 3.17
N LEU A 238 8.68 -16.69 2.57
CA LEU A 238 8.12 -18.00 2.87
C LEU A 238 8.37 -18.45 4.33
N ILE A 239 9.56 -18.15 4.88
CA ILE A 239 9.89 -18.51 6.27
C ILE A 239 9.05 -17.70 7.27
N ASN A 240 8.69 -16.47 6.92
CA ASN A 240 7.91 -15.56 7.75
C ASN A 240 6.39 -15.65 7.48
N GLY A 241 5.95 -16.62 6.69
CA GLY A 241 4.52 -16.93 6.51
C GLY A 241 3.82 -16.15 5.39
N TYR A 242 4.56 -15.39 4.58
CA TYR A 242 4.03 -14.78 3.36
C TYR A 242 3.89 -15.82 2.24
N ALA A 243 2.99 -15.57 1.29
CA ALA A 243 2.77 -16.45 0.15
C ALA A 243 4.01 -16.49 -0.78
N ASP A 244 4.61 -15.34 -1.03
CA ASP A 244 5.80 -15.15 -1.87
C ASP A 244 6.47 -13.79 -1.60
N ALA A 245 7.51 -13.46 -2.37
CA ALA A 245 8.22 -12.19 -2.28
C ALA A 245 7.31 -10.97 -2.51
N ASN A 246 6.35 -11.05 -3.45
CA ASN A 246 5.48 -9.91 -3.76
C ASN A 246 4.56 -9.60 -2.58
N ALA A 247 3.96 -10.63 -1.98
CA ALA A 247 3.14 -10.48 -0.77
C ALA A 247 3.94 -9.84 0.39
N PHE A 248 5.24 -10.12 0.50
CA PHE A 248 6.10 -9.48 1.50
C PHE A 248 6.42 -8.01 1.15
N ILE A 249 6.74 -7.73 -0.10
CA ILE A 249 7.08 -6.38 -0.60
C ILE A 249 5.88 -5.42 -0.58
N ASN A 250 4.66 -5.94 -0.69
CA ASN A 250 3.42 -5.17 -0.58
C ASN A 250 2.88 -5.13 0.87
N SER A 251 3.65 -5.60 1.85
CA SER A 251 3.26 -5.54 3.27
C SER A 251 3.81 -4.29 3.95
N GLN A 252 3.21 -3.92 5.08
CA GLN A 252 3.66 -2.84 5.98
C GLN A 252 5.15 -2.89 6.40
N ASN A 253 5.83 -4.02 6.18
CA ASN A 253 7.22 -4.21 6.57
C ASN A 253 8.22 -3.80 5.47
N VAL A 254 7.74 -3.29 4.34
CA VAL A 254 8.59 -2.94 3.19
C VAL A 254 9.57 -1.80 3.52
N ASP A 255 9.15 -0.81 4.32
CA ASP A 255 10.02 0.29 4.71
C ASP A 255 11.19 -0.20 5.56
N GLU A 256 10.91 -0.88 6.68
CA GLU A 256 11.96 -1.47 7.52
C GLU A 256 12.82 -2.44 6.71
N PHE A 257 12.21 -3.25 5.82
CA PHE A 257 12.95 -4.11 4.91
C PHE A 257 13.94 -3.34 4.06
N VAL A 258 13.55 -2.29 3.36
CA VAL A 258 14.45 -1.56 2.45
C VAL A 258 15.48 -0.75 3.25
N GLU A 259 15.02 -0.01 4.26
CA GLU A 259 15.84 0.85 5.11
C GLU A 259 16.92 0.07 5.86
N ARG A 260 16.63 -1.16 6.29
CA ARG A 260 17.60 -2.05 6.93
C ARG A 260 18.81 -2.39 6.06
N HIS A 261 18.69 -2.27 4.74
CA HIS A 261 19.72 -2.65 3.77
C HIS A 261 20.53 -1.45 3.26
N ILE A 262 20.25 -0.24 3.74
CA ILE A 262 20.89 0.98 3.25
C ILE A 262 21.71 1.62 4.35
N VAL A 263 22.97 1.91 4.06
CA VAL A 263 23.91 2.63 4.93
C VAL A 263 24.33 3.91 4.25
N VAL A 264 24.37 5.02 4.98
CA VAL A 264 24.95 6.27 4.48
C VAL A 264 26.49 6.18 4.55
N GLY A 265 27.14 6.43 3.42
CA GLY A 265 28.57 6.33 3.16
C GLY A 265 28.91 5.31 2.07
N VAL A 266 30.10 5.43 1.49
CA VAL A 266 30.65 4.43 0.54
C VAL A 266 31.60 3.50 1.28
N TYR A 267 31.27 2.21 1.33
CA TYR A 267 32.11 1.17 1.91
C TYR A 267 32.33 0.06 0.88
N GLN A 268 33.39 0.17 0.08
CA GLN A 268 33.78 -0.90 -0.85
C GLN A 268 34.40 -2.06 -0.07
N SER A 269 34.57 -3.22 -0.71
CA SER A 269 35.14 -4.41 -0.09
C SER A 269 36.53 -4.17 0.53
N GLY A 270 37.31 -3.23 -0.02
CA GLY A 270 38.60 -2.79 0.52
C GLY A 270 38.52 -1.89 1.76
N ASP A 271 37.38 -1.23 1.98
CA ASP A 271 37.11 -0.38 3.15
C ASP A 271 36.50 -1.18 4.30
N LEU A 272 35.95 -2.36 4.00
CA LEU A 272 35.35 -3.27 4.97
C LEU A 272 36.41 -3.93 5.86
N SER A 273 36.12 -3.99 7.16
CA SER A 273 36.97 -4.65 8.17
C SER A 273 36.19 -5.66 9.01
N ASP A 274 36.85 -6.73 9.45
CA ASP A 274 36.24 -7.74 10.33
C ASP A 274 35.80 -7.12 11.67
N GLY A 275 34.54 -7.34 12.05
CA GLY A 275 33.89 -6.74 13.21
C GLY A 275 33.51 -5.27 13.06
N GLN A 276 33.57 -4.70 11.84
CA GLN A 276 33.09 -3.35 11.59
C GLN A 276 31.58 -3.27 11.78
N VAL A 277 31.11 -2.21 12.42
CA VAL A 277 29.69 -1.95 12.63
C VAL A 277 29.28 -0.72 11.81
N LEU A 278 28.27 -0.88 10.96
CA LEU A 278 27.68 0.17 10.15
C LEU A 278 26.26 0.44 10.60
N THR A 279 25.82 1.70 10.62
CA THR A 279 24.43 2.06 10.96
C THR A 279 23.61 2.23 9.69
N THR A 280 22.45 1.59 9.67
CA THR A 280 21.49 1.64 8.56
C THR A 280 20.61 2.89 8.68
N ILE A 281 19.86 3.22 7.63
CA ILE A 281 18.91 4.33 7.71
C ILE A 281 17.71 4.02 8.60
N SER A 282 17.37 2.73 8.81
CA SER A 282 16.42 2.32 9.85
C SER A 282 16.94 2.52 11.29
N GLY A 283 18.22 2.90 11.46
CA GLY A 283 18.87 3.11 12.75
C GLY A 283 19.45 1.83 13.37
N GLU A 284 19.17 0.67 12.79
CA GLU A 284 19.80 -0.60 13.16
C GLU A 284 21.27 -0.68 12.72
N THR A 285 21.95 -1.77 13.12
CA THR A 285 23.37 -1.97 12.80
C THR A 285 23.63 -3.21 11.96
N ILE A 286 24.56 -3.10 11.01
CA ILE A 286 25.17 -4.21 10.28
C ILE A 286 26.55 -4.51 10.87
N GLU A 287 26.80 -5.75 11.30
CA GLU A 287 28.13 -6.21 11.69
C GLU A 287 28.80 -6.95 10.52
N ILE A 288 29.95 -6.45 10.08
CA ILE A 288 30.72 -7.05 8.97
C ILE A 288 31.59 -8.17 9.50
N GLY A 289 31.47 -9.35 8.89
CA GLY A 289 32.35 -10.49 9.15
C GLY A 289 33.22 -10.78 7.94
N LEU A 290 34.53 -10.96 8.15
CA LEU A 290 35.47 -11.39 7.10
C LEU A 290 36.13 -12.71 7.50
N GLY A 291 35.87 -13.77 6.75
CA GLY A 291 36.43 -15.09 7.04
C GLY A 291 36.87 -15.86 5.81
N ASP A 292 37.39 -17.08 6.04
CA ASP A 292 37.81 -17.99 4.95
C ASP A 292 36.65 -18.36 4.01
N ALA A 293 35.40 -18.21 4.46
CA ALA A 293 34.19 -18.50 3.71
C ALA A 293 33.67 -17.32 2.85
N GLY A 294 34.24 -16.12 3.01
CA GLY A 294 33.77 -14.89 2.36
C GLY A 294 33.45 -13.77 3.35
N ALA A 295 32.91 -12.67 2.82
CA ALA A 295 32.42 -11.55 3.61
C ALA A 295 30.94 -11.73 3.94
N THR A 296 30.51 -11.25 5.11
CA THR A 296 29.12 -11.29 5.56
C THR A 296 28.68 -9.95 6.14
N ALA A 297 27.41 -9.60 5.97
CA ALA A 297 26.75 -8.47 6.62
C ALA A 297 25.71 -9.02 7.62
N SER A 298 25.94 -8.85 8.91
CA SER A 298 25.12 -9.43 10.00
C SER A 298 24.81 -10.92 9.84
N GLY A 299 25.77 -11.69 9.31
CA GLY A 299 25.62 -13.12 9.04
C GLY A 299 25.11 -13.46 7.64
N ALA A 300 24.47 -12.53 6.92
CA ALA A 300 24.08 -12.70 5.52
C ALA A 300 25.33 -12.70 4.62
N ALA A 301 25.49 -13.70 3.76
CA ALA A 301 26.65 -13.79 2.87
C ALA A 301 26.61 -12.73 1.77
N ILE A 302 27.73 -12.05 1.53
CA ILE A 302 27.90 -11.13 0.41
C ILE A 302 28.40 -11.92 -0.80
N GLU A 303 27.57 -12.07 -1.84
CA GLU A 303 27.85 -12.88 -3.02
C GLU A 303 28.61 -12.11 -4.10
N ILE A 304 28.20 -10.86 -4.32
CA ILE A 304 28.82 -9.95 -5.29
C ILE A 304 29.18 -8.68 -4.55
N VAL A 305 30.47 -8.34 -4.55
CA VAL A 305 30.99 -7.11 -3.97
C VAL A 305 31.22 -6.04 -5.04
N ASP A 306 31.19 -4.79 -4.61
CA ASP A 306 31.68 -3.63 -5.37
C ASP A 306 30.98 -3.42 -6.72
N ILE A 307 29.64 -3.48 -6.75
CA ILE A 307 28.87 -2.94 -7.86
C ILE A 307 28.90 -1.40 -7.71
N LEU A 308 29.83 -0.76 -8.40
CA LEU A 308 30.09 0.67 -8.26
C LEU A 308 28.97 1.52 -8.86
N ALA A 309 28.54 2.55 -8.12
CA ALA A 309 27.51 3.48 -8.50
C ALA A 309 27.96 4.94 -8.29
N TYR A 310 27.42 5.90 -9.06
CA TYR A 310 27.81 7.32 -8.96
C TYR A 310 27.61 7.88 -7.56
N ASN A 311 26.52 7.48 -6.91
CA ASN A 311 26.17 7.89 -5.56
C ASN A 311 26.41 6.79 -4.52
N GLY A 312 27.23 5.77 -4.79
CA GLY A 312 27.40 4.70 -3.82
C GLY A 312 28.06 3.41 -4.30
N VAL A 313 27.78 2.34 -3.58
CA VAL A 313 28.18 0.98 -3.93
C VAL A 313 27.07 0.01 -3.54
N VAL A 314 26.85 -1.01 -4.37
CA VAL A 314 25.92 -2.11 -4.08
C VAL A 314 26.70 -3.39 -3.82
N HIS A 315 26.35 -4.09 -2.74
CA HIS A 315 26.82 -5.42 -2.41
C HIS A 315 25.62 -6.38 -2.44
N SER A 316 25.66 -7.40 -3.30
CA SER A 316 24.57 -8.38 -3.41
C SER A 316 24.63 -9.39 -2.27
N LEU A 317 23.49 -9.68 -1.63
CA LEU A 317 23.37 -10.63 -0.53
C LEU A 317 22.62 -11.90 -0.93
N ALA A 318 23.05 -13.03 -0.34
CA ALA A 318 22.37 -14.32 -0.44
C ALA A 318 21.14 -14.46 0.49
N GLU A 319 21.00 -13.54 1.45
CA GLU A 319 19.98 -13.57 2.49
C GLU A 319 19.51 -12.14 2.79
N VAL A 320 18.24 -11.99 3.17
CA VAL A 320 17.71 -10.75 3.72
C VAL A 320 18.35 -10.50 5.08
N LEU A 321 18.82 -9.27 5.33
CA LEU A 321 19.34 -8.88 6.64
C LEU A 321 18.26 -9.08 7.71
N PRO A 322 18.62 -9.54 8.92
CA PRO A 322 17.64 -9.73 9.98
C PRO A 322 16.83 -8.45 10.23
N LEU A 323 15.50 -8.56 10.14
CA LEU A 323 14.56 -7.49 10.45
C LEU A 323 14.03 -7.66 11.87
N ASP A 324 13.96 -6.57 12.63
CA ASP A 324 13.23 -6.53 13.90
C ASP A 324 11.80 -6.03 13.65
N ILE A 325 10.95 -6.92 13.13
CA ILE A 325 9.54 -6.60 12.89
C ILE A 325 8.81 -6.68 14.24
N PRO A 326 8.27 -5.57 14.77
CA PRO A 326 7.55 -5.59 16.04
C PRO A 326 6.32 -6.49 15.93
N THR A 327 6.12 -7.37 16.92
CA THR A 327 4.91 -8.16 17.01
C THR A 327 3.74 -7.26 17.37
N VAL A 328 2.75 -7.19 16.48
CA VAL A 328 1.52 -6.44 16.69
C VAL A 328 0.56 -7.29 17.52
N GLU A 329 0.50 -7.06 18.83
CA GLU A 329 -0.47 -7.72 19.73
C GLU A 329 -1.25 -6.69 20.54
N GLY A 330 -2.56 -6.61 20.31
CA GLY A 330 -3.49 -5.82 21.11
C GLY A 330 -4.23 -6.65 22.17
N THR A 331 -4.77 -5.97 23.18
CA THR A 331 -5.65 -6.62 24.18
C THR A 331 -6.97 -7.14 23.59
N CYS A 332 -7.36 -6.64 22.42
CA CYS A 332 -8.47 -7.10 21.58
C CYS A 332 -7.95 -7.75 20.30
N GLY A 333 -6.78 -8.39 20.37
CA GLY A 333 -6.15 -8.99 19.21
C GLY A 333 -5.60 -7.96 18.23
N THR A 334 -5.50 -8.39 16.99
CA THR A 334 -4.84 -7.68 15.90
C THR A 334 -5.87 -7.46 14.81
N TRP A 335 -6.12 -6.20 14.50
CA TRP A 335 -7.05 -5.83 13.42
C TRP A 335 -6.27 -5.68 12.12
N THR A 336 -6.95 -5.92 11.02
CA THR A 336 -6.38 -5.87 9.66
C THR A 336 -7.10 -4.81 8.86
N ILE A 337 -6.36 -4.02 8.09
CA ILE A 337 -6.92 -3.20 7.02
C ILE A 337 -6.50 -3.84 5.71
N ASN A 338 -7.48 -4.18 4.86
CA ASN A 338 -7.20 -4.62 3.50
C ASN A 338 -7.51 -3.48 2.54
N LEU A 339 -6.57 -3.19 1.66
CA LEU A 339 -6.63 -2.13 0.66
C LEU A 339 -6.76 -2.77 -0.72
N TYR A 340 -7.58 -2.16 -1.57
CA TYR A 340 -7.96 -2.71 -2.86
C TYR A 340 -7.84 -1.65 -3.97
N ASN A 341 -7.27 -2.04 -5.09
CA ASN A 341 -7.16 -1.26 -6.32
C ASN A 341 -7.87 -2.02 -7.43
N SER A 342 -8.86 -1.40 -8.06
CA SER A 342 -9.58 -1.98 -9.20
C SER A 342 -9.11 -1.46 -10.56
N SER A 343 -8.06 -0.64 -10.61
CA SER A 343 -7.45 -0.15 -11.84
C SER A 343 -6.25 -1.00 -12.25
N ASP A 344 -6.23 -1.38 -13.53
CA ASP A 344 -5.14 -2.10 -14.20
C ASP A 344 -4.08 -1.18 -14.82
N TRP A 345 -4.27 0.15 -14.75
CA TRP A 345 -3.38 1.12 -15.38
C TRP A 345 -2.84 2.20 -14.45
N GLU A 346 -3.47 2.43 -13.29
CA GLU A 346 -3.06 3.43 -12.30
C GLU A 346 -3.12 2.83 -10.89
N ASP A 347 -2.12 3.17 -10.08
CA ASP A 347 -2.13 2.87 -8.65
C ASP A 347 -2.97 3.91 -7.89
N TRP A 348 -2.92 3.86 -6.57
CA TRP A 348 -3.56 4.86 -5.72
C TRP A 348 -2.96 6.26 -5.85
N GLY A 349 -1.91 6.48 -6.65
CA GLY A 349 -1.32 7.81 -6.89
C GLY A 349 -0.80 8.47 -5.62
N GLY A 350 -0.45 7.66 -4.63
CA GLY A 350 -0.04 8.08 -3.28
C GLY A 350 -1.20 8.45 -2.33
N SER A 351 -2.46 8.22 -2.70
CA SER A 351 -3.56 8.24 -1.73
C SER A 351 -3.31 7.21 -0.63
N THR A 352 -3.73 7.50 0.59
CA THR A 352 -3.40 6.66 1.76
C THR A 352 -4.62 6.32 2.59
N VAL A 353 -4.50 5.24 3.35
CA VAL A 353 -5.32 4.94 4.52
C VAL A 353 -4.47 5.12 5.77
N ASP A 354 -4.85 6.08 6.61
CA ASP A 354 -4.17 6.46 7.83
C ASP A 354 -4.95 5.93 9.04
N VAL A 355 -4.29 5.19 9.93
CA VAL A 355 -4.93 4.65 11.14
C VAL A 355 -4.48 5.42 12.36
N TYR A 356 -5.46 5.91 13.12
CA TYR A 356 -5.26 6.60 14.39
C TYR A 356 -5.83 5.78 15.54
N VAL A 357 -5.04 5.66 16.62
CA VAL A 357 -5.46 5.03 17.87
C VAL A 357 -5.36 6.06 19.00
N ASP A 358 -6.50 6.34 19.64
CA ASP A 358 -6.61 7.35 20.71
C ASP A 358 -5.99 8.71 20.33
N GLY A 359 -6.18 9.03 19.06
CA GLY A 359 -5.71 10.22 18.40
C GLY A 359 -4.24 10.30 18.05
N THR A 360 -3.53 9.18 18.10
CA THR A 360 -2.14 9.07 17.62
C THR A 360 -2.14 8.27 16.32
N MET A 361 -1.59 8.83 15.24
CA MET A 361 -1.36 8.08 14.01
C MET A 361 -0.36 6.95 14.30
N ILE A 362 -0.73 5.73 13.96
CA ILE A 362 0.11 4.54 14.16
C ILE A 362 0.67 4.00 12.84
N THR A 363 -0.06 4.17 11.73
CA THR A 363 0.43 3.86 10.39
C THR A 363 -0.32 4.68 9.32
N SER A 364 0.28 4.78 8.15
CA SER A 364 -0.23 5.41 6.92
C SER A 364 0.22 4.54 5.75
N GLU A 365 -0.73 3.97 5.03
CA GLU A 365 -0.46 2.89 4.06
C GLU A 365 -1.17 3.18 2.74
N THR A 366 -0.67 2.62 1.64
CA THR A 366 -1.19 2.81 0.28
C THR A 366 -1.16 1.50 -0.50
N ASN A 367 -1.90 1.43 -1.60
CA ASN A 367 -1.90 0.27 -2.47
C ASN A 367 -1.35 0.63 -3.85
N ASN A 368 -0.12 0.15 -4.10
CA ASN A 368 0.57 0.33 -5.38
C ASN A 368 0.39 -0.86 -6.33
N GLU A 369 -0.33 -1.90 -5.91
CA GLU A 369 -0.59 -3.05 -6.76
C GLU A 369 -1.70 -2.71 -7.76
N LEU A 370 -1.47 -2.99 -9.04
CA LEU A 370 -2.47 -2.81 -10.09
C LEU A 370 -3.38 -4.04 -10.15
N ALA A 371 -4.63 -3.80 -10.50
CA ALA A 371 -5.54 -4.86 -10.86
C ALA A 371 -5.08 -5.57 -12.15
N THR A 372 -5.55 -6.80 -12.35
CA THR A 372 -5.38 -7.52 -13.61
C THR A 372 -6.72 -7.56 -14.32
N ASP A 373 -6.80 -6.91 -15.48
CA ASP A 373 -7.90 -7.00 -16.46
C ASP A 373 -7.35 -7.63 -17.75
N ALA A 374 -7.36 -8.96 -17.81
CA ALA A 374 -6.74 -9.73 -18.88
C ALA A 374 -7.52 -9.66 -20.20
N ASP A 375 -8.83 -9.45 -20.15
CA ASP A 375 -9.69 -9.34 -21.33
C ASP A 375 -10.04 -7.91 -21.74
N ASN A 376 -9.65 -6.93 -20.91
CA ASN A 376 -9.76 -5.49 -21.10
C ASN A 376 -11.23 -5.04 -21.22
N ASP A 377 -12.14 -5.69 -20.50
CA ASP A 377 -13.56 -5.35 -20.49
C ASP A 377 -13.94 -4.23 -19.50
N GLY A 378 -12.97 -3.79 -18.68
CA GLY A 378 -13.12 -2.75 -17.67
C GLY A 378 -13.55 -3.28 -16.30
N PHE A 379 -13.62 -4.61 -16.12
CA PHE A 379 -13.87 -5.28 -14.86
C PHE A 379 -12.68 -6.22 -14.56
N PRO A 380 -11.80 -5.87 -13.62
CA PRO A 380 -10.63 -6.71 -13.34
C PRO A 380 -11.03 -8.09 -12.83
N GLU A 381 -10.35 -9.14 -13.30
CA GLU A 381 -10.53 -10.49 -12.77
C GLU A 381 -9.79 -10.70 -11.43
N GLU A 382 -8.81 -9.86 -11.14
CA GLU A 382 -8.05 -9.83 -9.89
C GLU A 382 -7.78 -8.38 -9.49
N LEU A 383 -8.13 -8.01 -8.25
CA LEU A 383 -7.83 -6.69 -7.71
C LEU A 383 -6.36 -6.62 -7.29
N GLY A 384 -5.75 -5.44 -7.38
CA GLY A 384 -4.49 -5.20 -6.69
C GLY A 384 -4.76 -5.10 -5.19
N THR A 385 -4.04 -5.84 -4.36
CA THR A 385 -4.34 -5.93 -2.92
C THR A 385 -3.12 -5.67 -2.06
N SER A 386 -3.29 -4.92 -0.98
CA SER A 386 -2.31 -4.85 0.11
C SER A 386 -3.03 -4.93 1.44
N SER A 387 -2.31 -5.30 2.49
CA SER A 387 -2.89 -5.36 3.83
C SER A 387 -1.86 -5.03 4.89
N PHE A 388 -2.37 -4.49 5.99
CA PHE A 388 -1.57 -4.19 7.15
C PHE A 388 -2.36 -4.45 8.42
N THR A 389 -1.65 -4.56 9.53
CA THR A 389 -2.21 -4.97 10.81
C THR A 389 -1.77 -4.04 11.92
N PHE A 390 -2.66 -3.83 12.89
CA PHE A 390 -2.38 -3.00 14.04
C PHE A 390 -3.01 -3.54 15.32
N ALA A 391 -2.44 -3.13 16.46
CA ALA A 391 -2.85 -3.62 17.76
C ALA A 391 -4.13 -2.90 18.21
N ALA A 392 -5.22 -3.64 18.32
CA ALA A 392 -6.49 -3.11 18.80
C ALA A 392 -6.59 -3.34 20.32
N ASN A 393 -6.80 -2.26 21.09
CA ASN A 393 -6.79 -2.32 22.55
C ASN A 393 -8.13 -1.95 23.17
N GLU A 394 -8.47 -2.63 24.28
CA GLU A 394 -9.73 -2.42 24.98
C GLU A 394 -9.83 -0.96 25.46
N GLY A 395 -10.92 -0.29 25.09
CA GLY A 395 -11.17 1.10 25.45
C GLY A 395 -10.49 2.14 24.55
N SER A 396 -9.70 1.72 23.57
CA SER A 396 -9.19 2.63 22.55
C SER A 396 -10.27 3.06 21.57
N THR A 397 -10.04 4.19 20.90
CA THR A 397 -10.82 4.65 19.74
C THR A 397 -9.97 4.54 18.50
N ILE A 398 -10.51 3.89 17.47
CA ILE A 398 -9.84 3.75 16.18
C ILE A 398 -10.57 4.63 15.16
N ASP A 399 -9.80 5.51 14.53
CA ASP A 399 -10.24 6.26 13.36
C ASP A 399 -9.39 5.82 12.18
N VAL A 400 -10.03 5.54 11.06
CA VAL A 400 -9.40 5.15 9.80
C VAL A 400 -9.75 6.20 8.76
N LEU A 401 -8.74 6.95 8.35
CA LEU A 401 -8.89 8.03 7.39
C LEU A 401 -8.43 7.60 6.01
N TYR A 402 -9.24 7.91 5.02
CA TYR A 402 -8.80 7.88 3.64
C TYR A 402 -8.44 9.29 3.17
N THR A 403 -7.20 9.45 2.71
CA THR A 403 -6.65 10.70 2.20
C THR A 403 -6.43 10.58 0.69
N ASP A 404 -7.23 11.33 -0.08
CA ASP A 404 -7.06 11.41 -1.53
C ASP A 404 -6.10 12.56 -1.90
N ILE A 405 -5.02 12.23 -2.60
CA ILE A 405 -4.04 13.20 -3.12
C ILE A 405 -4.01 13.29 -4.64
N ASN A 406 -5.10 12.94 -5.32
CA ASN A 406 -5.31 12.83 -6.78
C ASN A 406 -5.06 11.42 -7.36
N GLY A 407 -5.38 10.36 -6.61
CA GLY A 407 -5.28 8.99 -7.08
C GLY A 407 -6.39 8.60 -8.06
N SER A 408 -6.05 7.96 -9.17
CA SER A 408 -7.02 7.47 -10.18
C SER A 408 -7.41 6.00 -10.00
N GLY A 409 -6.73 5.27 -9.10
CA GLY A 409 -6.81 3.81 -8.96
C GLY A 409 -8.06 3.27 -8.28
N TRP A 410 -9.19 4.00 -8.29
CA TRP A 410 -10.47 3.55 -7.70
C TRP A 410 -10.29 2.85 -6.32
N PRO A 411 -9.75 3.59 -5.33
CA PRO A 411 -9.34 2.99 -4.07
C PRO A 411 -10.55 2.56 -3.24
N SER A 412 -10.43 1.39 -2.63
CA SER A 412 -11.34 0.90 -1.59
C SER A 412 -10.60 0.18 -0.49
N TYR A 413 -11.18 0.10 0.70
CA TYR A 413 -10.62 -0.64 1.80
C TYR A 413 -11.68 -1.25 2.69
N GLU A 414 -11.26 -2.19 3.53
CA GLU A 414 -12.06 -2.74 4.61
C GLU A 414 -11.25 -2.81 5.92
N VAL A 415 -11.97 -2.76 7.04
CA VAL A 415 -11.45 -2.92 8.40
C VAL A 415 -11.95 -4.25 8.93
N VAL A 416 -11.04 -5.13 9.32
CA VAL A 416 -11.33 -6.48 9.78
C VAL A 416 -10.83 -6.67 11.21
N ASP A 417 -11.66 -7.24 12.07
CA ASP A 417 -11.28 -7.55 13.45
C ASP A 417 -10.36 -8.79 13.56
N GLU A 418 -9.97 -9.15 14.78
CA GLU A 418 -9.08 -10.28 15.04
C GLU A 418 -9.71 -11.66 14.75
N ASN A 419 -11.02 -11.72 14.55
CA ASN A 419 -11.78 -12.93 14.26
C ASN A 419 -12.11 -13.07 12.77
N GLY A 420 -11.73 -12.10 11.94
CA GLY A 420 -12.02 -12.06 10.51
C GLY A 420 -13.37 -11.41 10.16
N ASN A 421 -14.01 -10.71 11.11
CA ASN A 421 -15.26 -10.00 10.84
C ASN A 421 -14.96 -8.64 10.20
N VAL A 422 -15.63 -8.33 9.09
CA VAL A 422 -15.59 -6.99 8.48
C VAL A 422 -16.39 -6.04 9.35
N LEU A 423 -15.72 -5.02 9.88
CA LEU A 423 -16.32 -3.96 10.69
C LEU A 423 -16.80 -2.81 9.80
N PHE A 424 -16.07 -2.51 8.73
CA PHE A 424 -16.32 -1.41 7.81
C PHE A 424 -15.73 -1.72 6.44
N GLU A 425 -16.38 -1.32 5.36
CA GLU A 425 -15.87 -1.48 3.99
C GLU A 425 -16.36 -0.35 3.08
N THR A 426 -15.63 -0.10 2.00
CA THR A 426 -15.97 0.94 1.00
C THR A 426 -16.09 0.41 -0.43
N MET A 427 -16.12 -0.91 -0.63
CA MET A 427 -16.08 -1.51 -1.97
C MET A 427 -17.25 -1.12 -2.89
N ASP A 428 -18.41 -0.77 -2.31
CA ASP A 428 -19.62 -0.44 -3.08
C ASP A 428 -19.76 1.06 -3.43
N ASP A 429 -18.82 1.91 -3.03
CA ASP A 429 -18.94 3.37 -3.15
C ASP A 429 -18.20 3.92 -4.38
N THR A 430 -18.79 3.74 -5.56
CA THR A 430 -18.15 4.13 -6.83
C THR A 430 -18.22 5.63 -7.15
N ASP A 431 -19.02 6.41 -6.42
CA ASP A 431 -19.36 7.78 -6.81
C ASP A 431 -18.39 8.84 -6.28
N PHE A 432 -17.67 8.58 -5.18
CA PHE A 432 -16.84 9.61 -4.50
C PHE A 432 -15.48 9.12 -3.95
N GLY A 433 -15.06 7.90 -4.27
CA GLY A 433 -13.86 7.25 -3.71
C GLY A 433 -14.10 6.75 -2.28
N ALA A 434 -13.13 6.03 -1.71
CA ALA A 434 -13.25 5.47 -0.35
C ALA A 434 -13.59 6.56 0.69
N GLY A 435 -14.52 6.28 1.61
CA GLY A 435 -14.82 7.16 2.75
C GLY A 435 -13.96 6.89 3.97
N SER A 436 -13.93 7.80 4.93
CA SER A 436 -13.24 7.60 6.22
C SER A 436 -14.20 7.09 7.29
N VAL A 437 -13.77 6.24 8.21
CA VAL A 437 -14.58 5.78 9.35
C VAL A 437 -13.98 6.25 10.67
N PHE A 438 -14.81 6.79 11.56
CA PHE A 438 -14.38 7.31 12.86
C PHE A 438 -15.12 6.62 13.99
N GLY A 439 -14.45 6.42 15.13
CA GLY A 439 -15.08 6.00 16.37
C GLY A 439 -15.18 4.50 16.58
N LEU A 440 -14.47 3.67 15.79
CA LEU A 440 -14.47 2.22 15.97
C LEU A 440 -13.92 1.83 17.36
N LYS A 441 -14.52 0.81 17.98
CA LYS A 441 -14.22 0.39 19.36
C LYS A 441 -13.80 -1.09 19.43
N PRO A 442 -12.55 -1.38 19.83
CA PRO A 442 -12.12 -2.75 20.11
C PRO A 442 -12.76 -3.36 21.36
N CYS A 443 -12.83 -4.70 21.41
CA CYS A 443 -13.35 -5.51 22.53
C CYS A 443 -14.83 -5.32 22.89
N GLY A 444 -15.63 -4.77 21.96
CA GLY A 444 -17.07 -4.69 22.12
C GLY A 444 -17.56 -3.29 22.44
N THR A 445 -18.23 -2.72 21.46
CA THR A 445 -19.54 -2.11 21.62
C THR A 445 -20.28 -2.44 20.33
N ASP A 446 -21.27 -3.32 20.40
CA ASP A 446 -22.14 -3.58 19.26
C ASP A 446 -22.85 -2.27 18.95
N PHE A 447 -22.44 -1.61 17.87
CA PHE A 447 -23.14 -0.46 17.36
C PHE A 447 -24.49 -0.94 16.86
N THR A 448 -25.55 -0.70 17.65
CA THR A 448 -26.85 -1.36 17.44
C THR A 448 -27.65 -0.79 16.27
N CYS A 449 -27.11 0.18 15.55
CA CYS A 449 -27.81 0.94 14.53
C CYS A 449 -27.08 0.95 13.18
N GLY A 450 -25.83 0.47 13.11
CA GLY A 450 -24.99 0.63 11.92
C GLY A 450 -24.37 2.04 11.80
N TYR A 451 -24.14 2.49 10.57
CA TYR A 451 -23.37 3.71 10.26
C TYR A 451 -24.27 4.88 9.86
N VAL A 452 -23.94 6.06 10.38
CA VAL A 452 -24.39 7.32 9.80
C VAL A 452 -23.34 7.79 8.81
N GLU A 453 -23.74 7.97 7.55
CA GLU A 453 -22.91 8.56 6.50
C GLU A 453 -23.04 10.09 6.54
N ILE A 454 -21.92 10.79 6.56
CA ILE A 454 -21.84 12.24 6.61
C ILE A 454 -21.05 12.71 5.38
N LEU A 455 -21.72 13.51 4.54
CA LEU A 455 -21.10 14.15 3.40
C LEU A 455 -20.82 15.61 3.75
N PHE A 456 -19.55 15.92 3.97
CA PHE A 456 -19.07 17.29 4.08
C PHE A 456 -18.93 17.91 2.69
N THR A 457 -19.28 19.18 2.57
CA THR A 457 -19.15 19.98 1.35
C THR A 457 -18.46 21.30 1.67
N ASP A 458 -17.64 21.78 0.74
CA ASP A 458 -17.10 23.13 0.75
C ASP A 458 -16.99 23.69 -0.68
N GLU A 459 -17.77 24.72 -0.98
CA GLU A 459 -17.75 25.37 -2.29
C GLU A 459 -16.47 26.16 -2.56
N SER A 460 -15.72 26.51 -1.50
CA SER A 460 -14.44 27.22 -1.63
C SER A 460 -13.27 26.30 -1.99
N GLN A 461 -13.44 24.98 -1.82
CA GLN A 461 -12.44 23.92 -2.00
C GLN A 461 -11.25 24.01 -1.04
N GLU A 462 -11.35 24.77 0.02
CA GLU A 462 -10.31 24.92 1.05
C GLU A 462 -10.55 23.96 2.23
N GLY A 463 -11.72 23.32 2.29
CA GLY A 463 -12.17 22.45 3.37
C GLY A 463 -12.70 23.23 4.58
N TRP A 464 -13.13 22.50 5.61
CA TRP A 464 -13.67 23.06 6.86
C TRP A 464 -12.58 23.59 7.81
N VAL A 465 -11.60 24.37 7.32
CA VAL A 465 -10.41 24.76 8.08
C VAL A 465 -10.74 25.31 9.47
N GLY A 466 -10.22 24.66 10.53
CA GLY A 466 -10.41 25.02 11.93
C GLY A 466 -11.82 24.79 12.49
N GLY A 467 -12.69 24.13 11.73
CA GLY A 467 -14.01 23.66 12.15
C GLY A 467 -13.97 22.21 12.61
N ALA A 468 -15.09 21.74 13.18
CA ALA A 468 -15.25 20.35 13.58
C ALA A 468 -16.72 19.95 13.60
N LEU A 469 -16.98 18.64 13.51
CA LEU A 469 -18.29 18.05 13.72
C LEU A 469 -18.17 16.92 14.75
N GLU A 470 -18.87 17.05 15.87
CA GLU A 470 -19.00 15.98 16.86
C GLU A 470 -20.35 15.27 16.67
N VAL A 471 -20.31 13.94 16.53
CA VAL A 471 -21.49 13.08 16.56
C VAL A 471 -21.61 12.49 17.95
N PHE A 472 -22.75 12.69 18.60
CA PHE A 472 -22.93 12.28 19.99
C PHE A 472 -24.36 11.78 20.27
N SER A 473 -24.55 11.12 21.41
CA SER A 473 -25.85 10.92 22.03
C SER A 473 -25.80 11.31 23.50
N TYR A 474 -26.96 11.60 24.08
CA TYR A 474 -27.07 11.85 25.51
C TYR A 474 -26.88 10.59 26.37
N GLU A 475 -27.06 9.41 25.77
CA GLU A 475 -26.98 8.12 26.47
C GLU A 475 -25.56 7.53 26.41
N TYR A 476 -24.94 7.50 25.24
CA TYR A 476 -23.64 6.88 25.00
C TYR A 476 -22.48 7.90 24.95
N GLY A 477 -22.78 9.20 24.93
CA GLY A 477 -21.78 10.25 24.86
C GLY A 477 -21.31 10.49 23.42
N SER A 478 -20.05 10.93 23.28
CA SER A 478 -19.42 11.19 21.97
C SER A 478 -19.13 9.88 21.25
N TYR A 479 -19.61 9.75 20.01
CA TYR A 479 -19.27 8.64 19.12
C TYR A 479 -17.98 8.93 18.36
N ALA A 480 -17.91 10.12 17.75
CA ALA A 480 -16.77 10.58 16.99
C ALA A 480 -16.68 12.11 17.00
N THR A 481 -15.46 12.63 16.88
CA THR A 481 -15.22 14.05 16.60
C THR A 481 -14.36 14.14 15.35
N ILE A 482 -14.96 14.68 14.28
CA ILE A 482 -14.29 14.93 13.01
C ILE A 482 -13.73 16.34 13.07
N ASP A 483 -12.40 16.47 13.25
CA ASP A 483 -11.70 17.73 13.38
C ASP A 483 -11.00 18.11 12.06
N PHE A 484 -11.02 19.39 11.71
CA PHE A 484 -10.37 19.95 10.53
C PHE A 484 -9.35 21.03 10.91
N ASP A 485 -8.66 20.90 12.05
CA ASP A 485 -7.59 21.80 12.49
C ASP A 485 -6.24 21.45 11.80
N PRO A 486 -5.75 22.28 10.85
CA PRO A 486 -4.47 22.05 10.18
C PRO A 486 -3.25 22.29 11.10
N PHE A 487 -3.45 22.76 12.34
CA PHE A 487 -2.39 23.04 13.31
C PHE A 487 -2.46 22.16 14.57
N GLY A 488 -3.40 21.22 14.63
CA GLY A 488 -3.60 20.30 15.75
C GLY A 488 -2.50 19.23 15.87
N THR A 489 -2.31 18.68 17.07
CA THR A 489 -1.53 17.44 17.27
C THR A 489 -2.29 16.19 16.86
N TYR A 490 -3.62 16.30 16.77
CA TYR A 490 -4.53 15.33 16.19
C TYR A 490 -4.97 15.91 14.85
N ALA A 491 -4.34 15.48 13.76
CA ALA A 491 -4.51 16.12 12.46
C ALA A 491 -5.08 15.14 11.43
N PRO A 492 -6.39 14.85 11.46
CA PRO A 492 -7.04 14.43 10.24
C PRO A 492 -7.27 15.70 9.39
N SER A 493 -6.21 16.36 8.92
CA SER A 493 -6.40 17.42 7.93
C SER A 493 -6.78 16.73 6.62
N PHE A 494 -8.05 16.39 6.46
CA PHE A 494 -8.65 16.39 5.14
C PHE A 494 -8.19 17.71 4.52
N GLY A 495 -7.31 17.64 3.52
CA GLY A 495 -6.67 18.82 2.95
C GLY A 495 -7.70 19.73 2.26
N SER A 496 -7.30 20.45 1.21
CA SER A 496 -8.30 21.09 0.34
C SER A 496 -9.27 20.04 -0.22
N TYR A 497 -10.58 20.21 -0.04
CA TYR A 497 -11.59 19.34 -0.61
C TYR A 497 -12.84 20.12 -1.01
N ALA A 498 -13.50 19.65 -2.08
CA ALA A 498 -14.85 20.09 -2.41
C ALA A 498 -15.91 19.29 -1.64
N GLN A 499 -15.69 17.99 -1.49
CA GLN A 499 -16.55 17.08 -0.74
C GLN A 499 -15.71 16.02 -0.02
N ARG A 500 -16.17 15.56 1.14
CA ARG A 500 -15.57 14.43 1.88
C ARG A 500 -16.66 13.59 2.54
N LYS A 501 -16.51 12.27 2.44
CA LYS A 501 -17.43 11.30 3.04
C LYS A 501 -16.83 10.69 4.30
N VAL A 502 -17.62 10.65 5.36
CA VAL A 502 -17.25 10.11 6.66
C VAL A 502 -18.36 9.22 7.19
N PHE A 503 -18.00 8.11 7.82
CA PHE A 503 -18.90 7.17 8.47
C PHE A 503 -18.66 7.16 9.97
N VAL A 504 -19.75 7.23 10.74
CA VAL A 504 -19.70 7.13 12.20
C VAL A 504 -20.67 6.03 12.64
N PRO A 505 -20.19 4.98 13.31
CA PRO A 505 -21.07 3.95 13.84
C PRO A 505 -21.81 4.48 15.07
N VAL A 506 -23.11 4.20 15.16
CA VAL A 506 -23.99 4.72 16.21
C VAL A 506 -24.86 3.62 16.82
N ASN A 507 -25.45 3.90 17.98
CA ASN A 507 -26.46 3.04 18.61
C ASN A 507 -27.87 3.55 18.35
N THR A 508 -28.84 2.65 18.53
CA THR A 508 -30.28 2.96 18.55
C THR A 508 -30.56 4.11 19.51
N GLY A 509 -31.45 5.02 19.10
CA GLY A 509 -31.86 6.17 19.91
C GLY A 509 -31.60 7.52 19.25
N GLU A 510 -31.67 8.58 20.07
CA GLU A 510 -31.45 9.95 19.61
C GLU A 510 -29.95 10.31 19.60
N ILE A 511 -29.49 10.76 18.45
CA ILE A 511 -28.17 11.34 18.21
C ILE A 511 -28.26 12.85 17.99
N GLY A 512 -27.11 13.50 18.02
CA GLY A 512 -26.91 14.89 17.70
C GLY A 512 -25.58 15.13 16.99
N PHE A 513 -25.53 16.26 16.31
CA PHE A 513 -24.42 16.78 15.54
C PHE A 513 -24.07 18.15 16.12
N ALA A 514 -22.92 18.28 16.78
CA ALA A 514 -22.43 19.55 17.29
C ALA A 514 -21.37 20.11 16.34
N VAL A 515 -21.64 21.26 15.75
CA VAL A 515 -20.72 21.96 14.84
C VAL A 515 -19.86 22.95 15.62
N THR A 516 -18.55 22.85 15.44
CA THR A 516 -17.61 23.95 15.65
C THR A 516 -17.44 24.68 14.32
N GLU A 517 -17.83 25.95 14.28
CA GLU A 517 -17.86 26.76 13.05
C GLU A 517 -16.46 26.87 12.43
N PRO A 518 -16.29 26.58 11.12
CA PRO A 518 -15.04 26.80 10.41
C PRO A 518 -14.54 28.24 10.54
N VAL A 519 -13.22 28.43 10.63
CA VAL A 519 -12.65 29.79 10.80
C VAL A 519 -12.41 30.51 9.47
N ILE A 520 -12.43 29.77 8.36
CA ILE A 520 -12.25 30.25 7.00
C ILE A 520 -13.45 29.80 6.15
N TYR A 521 -14.00 30.70 5.32
CA TYR A 521 -15.11 30.43 4.40
C TYR A 521 -16.28 29.63 4.99
N ALA A 522 -16.65 29.91 6.25
CA ALA A 522 -17.70 29.17 6.96
C ALA A 522 -19.05 29.14 6.21
N ASP A 523 -19.35 30.16 5.44
CA ASP A 523 -20.57 30.30 4.62
C ASP A 523 -20.53 29.52 3.29
N ALA A 524 -19.38 28.95 2.93
CA ALA A 524 -19.21 28.01 1.82
C ALA A 524 -19.20 26.54 2.28
N CYS A 525 -19.11 26.31 3.60
CA CYS A 525 -19.07 24.99 4.22
C CYS A 525 -20.49 24.45 4.46
N GLY A 526 -20.66 23.13 4.36
CA GLY A 526 -21.93 22.46 4.61
C GLY A 526 -21.76 20.97 4.92
N TYR A 527 -22.79 20.36 5.48
CA TYR A 527 -22.84 18.90 5.63
C TYR A 527 -24.25 18.36 5.44
N THR A 528 -24.35 17.16 4.90
CA THR A 528 -25.56 16.33 4.96
C THR A 528 -25.24 15.04 5.71
N ALA A 529 -26.22 14.51 6.43
CA ALA A 529 -26.08 13.21 7.10
C ALA A 529 -27.23 12.29 6.69
N TYR A 530 -26.87 11.04 6.44
CA TYR A 530 -27.75 9.95 6.06
C TYR A 530 -27.72 8.89 7.14
N GLY A 531 -28.91 8.41 7.51
CA GLY A 531 -29.03 7.31 8.45
C GLY A 531 -28.60 5.98 7.83
N PRO A 532 -28.56 4.91 8.65
CA PRO A 532 -28.11 3.58 8.25
C PRO A 532 -28.91 2.96 7.10
N SER A 533 -30.16 3.39 6.87
CA SER A 533 -30.97 2.94 5.73
C SER A 533 -30.81 3.81 4.47
N GLY A 534 -29.85 4.73 4.48
CA GLY A 534 -29.57 5.68 3.40
C GLY A 534 -30.51 6.89 3.35
N GLU A 535 -31.36 7.06 4.36
CA GLU A 535 -32.32 8.15 4.44
C GLU A 535 -31.66 9.46 4.89
N LEU A 536 -31.99 10.59 4.24
CA LEU A 536 -31.49 11.89 4.65
C LEU A 536 -32.09 12.29 6.01
N ILE A 537 -31.24 12.37 7.05
CA ILE A 537 -31.64 12.73 8.42
C ILE A 537 -31.26 14.16 8.80
N VAL A 538 -30.21 14.73 8.20
CA VAL A 538 -29.78 16.12 8.39
C VAL A 538 -29.34 16.73 7.07
N ASP A 539 -29.77 17.97 6.83
CA ASP A 539 -29.29 18.82 5.73
C ASP A 539 -28.92 20.19 6.28
N GLN A 540 -27.62 20.49 6.25
CA GLN A 540 -27.00 21.76 6.61
C GLN A 540 -26.08 22.25 5.47
N SER A 541 -26.43 21.97 4.21
CA SER A 541 -25.65 22.41 3.03
C SER A 541 -26.25 23.65 2.35
N SER A 542 -26.81 24.57 3.14
CA SER A 542 -27.43 25.79 2.60
C SER A 542 -26.36 26.78 2.12
N GLU A 543 -26.46 27.22 0.86
CA GLU A 543 -25.56 28.22 0.29
C GLU A 543 -25.57 29.51 1.13
N PHE A 544 -24.38 30.05 1.41
CA PHE A 544 -24.15 31.32 2.11
C PHE A 544 -24.59 31.36 3.59
N GLU A 545 -24.81 30.21 4.21
CA GLU A 545 -25.08 30.10 5.65
C GLU A 545 -24.13 29.08 6.29
N ALA A 546 -23.49 29.46 7.40
CA ALA A 546 -22.60 28.54 8.09
C ALA A 546 -23.37 27.35 8.68
N PRO A 547 -22.83 26.12 8.59
CA PRO A 547 -23.52 24.92 9.03
C PRO A 547 -23.79 24.99 10.54
N GLN A 548 -24.95 24.53 10.98
CA GLN A 548 -25.35 24.53 12.39
C GLN A 548 -25.41 23.12 12.95
N GLY A 549 -25.31 23.03 14.29
CA GLY A 549 -25.58 21.79 15.00
C GLY A 549 -27.06 21.44 15.00
N VAL A 550 -27.35 20.14 15.00
CA VAL A 550 -28.71 19.58 15.00
C VAL A 550 -28.77 18.48 16.06
N GLU A 551 -29.79 18.46 16.91
CA GLU A 551 -29.94 17.47 17.99
C GLU A 551 -31.30 16.79 17.96
N GLY A 552 -31.41 15.64 18.62
CA GLY A 552 -32.67 14.90 18.77
C GLY A 552 -33.07 14.17 17.49
N ILE A 553 -32.08 13.74 16.70
CA ILE A 553 -32.28 12.97 15.49
C ILE A 553 -32.31 11.50 15.85
N THR A 554 -33.35 10.78 15.47
CA THR A 554 -33.37 9.32 15.64
C THR A 554 -32.57 8.69 14.51
N ALA A 555 -31.42 8.09 14.82
CA ALA A 555 -30.59 7.41 13.82
C ALA A 555 -31.26 6.12 13.31
N CYS A 556 -31.84 5.36 14.23
CA CYS A 556 -32.77 4.27 13.98
C CYS A 556 -33.61 4.06 15.26
N ALA A 557 -34.88 3.67 15.11
CA ALA A 557 -35.74 3.38 16.26
C ALA A 557 -35.36 2.03 16.92
N GLU A 558 -35.66 1.87 18.22
CA GLU A 558 -35.71 0.54 18.83
C GLU A 558 -36.74 -0.32 18.05
N GLY A 559 -36.25 -1.29 17.27
CA GLY A 559 -37.07 -2.14 16.40
C GLY A 559 -37.26 -1.64 14.96
N ASP A 560 -36.41 -0.73 14.48
CA ASP A 560 -36.24 -0.37 13.06
C ASP A 560 -35.20 -1.22 12.32
N ASP A 561 -34.57 -2.20 12.97
CA ASP A 561 -34.09 -3.37 12.22
C ASP A 561 -35.32 -3.98 11.56
N ALA A 562 -35.33 -3.94 10.24
CA ALA A 562 -36.51 -4.12 9.42
C ALA A 562 -37.27 -5.39 9.81
N GLN A 563 -38.42 -5.23 10.46
CA GLN A 563 -39.32 -6.32 10.88
C GLN A 563 -39.73 -7.25 9.73
N CYS A 564 -39.46 -6.84 8.48
CA CYS A 564 -39.68 -7.58 7.27
C CYS A 564 -38.50 -7.51 6.27
N ASN A 565 -37.23 -7.36 6.68
CA ASN A 565 -36.12 -7.32 5.72
C ASN A 565 -36.06 -8.62 4.89
N ALA A 566 -36.09 -8.51 3.57
CA ALA A 566 -36.03 -9.68 2.69
C ALA A 566 -34.66 -9.91 2.06
N THR A 567 -33.63 -9.14 2.43
CA THR A 567 -32.28 -9.28 1.88
C THR A 567 -31.63 -10.62 2.26
N PHE A 568 -30.75 -11.09 1.37
CA PHE A 568 -29.93 -12.27 1.59
C PHE A 568 -28.62 -12.12 0.81
N ASP A 569 -27.56 -12.77 1.28
CA ASP A 569 -26.29 -12.88 0.56
C ASP A 569 -26.16 -14.23 -0.13
N VAL A 570 -25.47 -14.24 -1.26
CA VAL A 570 -25.15 -15.44 -2.03
C VAL A 570 -23.64 -15.68 -1.98
N ALA A 571 -23.22 -16.77 -1.33
CA ALA A 571 -21.82 -17.13 -1.20
C ALA A 571 -21.54 -18.53 -1.73
N GLN A 572 -20.32 -18.75 -2.22
CA GLN A 572 -19.83 -20.08 -2.55
C GLN A 572 -19.78 -20.94 -1.28
N ALA A 573 -20.30 -22.18 -1.31
CA ALA A 573 -20.15 -23.06 -0.16
C ALA A 573 -18.72 -23.58 -0.10
N GLU A 574 -18.10 -23.53 1.08
CA GLU A 574 -16.71 -23.95 1.30
C GLU A 574 -16.60 -25.06 2.35
N THR A 575 -15.48 -25.80 2.28
CA THR A 575 -15.08 -26.73 3.33
C THR A 575 -14.48 -25.99 4.52
N VAL A 576 -14.29 -26.68 5.65
CA VAL A 576 -13.63 -26.14 6.85
C VAL A 576 -12.17 -25.68 6.64
N SER A 577 -11.61 -25.94 5.45
CA SER A 577 -10.27 -25.52 5.03
C SER A 577 -10.30 -24.44 3.94
N GLY A 578 -11.46 -23.84 3.66
CA GLY A 578 -11.61 -22.77 2.66
C GLY A 578 -11.63 -23.24 1.21
N GLU A 579 -11.75 -24.55 0.95
CA GLU A 579 -11.88 -25.04 -0.43
C GLU A 579 -13.36 -25.03 -0.86
N ALA A 580 -13.67 -24.43 -2.02
CA ALA A 580 -15.01 -24.43 -2.61
C ALA A 580 -15.57 -25.85 -2.80
N ILE A 581 -16.85 -26.03 -2.46
CA ILE A 581 -17.61 -27.27 -2.62
C ILE A 581 -18.37 -27.19 -3.96
N PRO A 582 -18.00 -28.00 -4.96
CA PRO A 582 -18.63 -27.93 -6.29
C PRO A 582 -20.13 -28.21 -6.25
N GLY A 583 -20.92 -27.30 -6.83
CA GLY A 583 -22.37 -27.43 -6.97
C GLY A 583 -23.16 -27.15 -5.68
N ALA A 584 -22.53 -26.51 -4.69
CA ALA A 584 -23.16 -26.05 -3.45
C ALA A 584 -22.97 -24.54 -3.29
N VAL A 585 -24.07 -23.85 -3.00
CA VAL A 585 -24.13 -22.40 -2.77
C VAL A 585 -24.82 -22.16 -1.44
N ASN A 586 -24.31 -21.24 -0.65
CA ASN A 586 -24.92 -20.81 0.60
C ASN A 586 -25.68 -19.51 0.36
N ILE A 587 -26.90 -19.47 0.88
CA ILE A 587 -27.72 -18.25 0.93
C ILE A 587 -27.82 -17.88 2.40
N THR A 588 -27.46 -16.68 2.80
CA THR A 588 -27.50 -16.27 4.22
C THR A 588 -28.52 -15.18 4.42
N ILE A 589 -29.43 -15.38 5.38
CA ILE A 589 -30.32 -14.31 5.88
C ILE A 589 -29.86 -13.88 7.27
N TYR A 590 -29.70 -12.59 7.50
CA TYR A 590 -29.18 -12.06 8.78
C TYR A 590 -30.30 -11.60 9.72
N ASP A 591 -31.40 -11.10 9.16
CA ASP A 591 -32.50 -10.52 9.95
C ASP A 591 -33.67 -11.51 10.12
N TYR A 592 -33.38 -12.68 10.68
CA TYR A 592 -34.44 -13.68 10.92
C TYR A 592 -35.41 -13.22 12.03
N ASN A 593 -36.65 -12.93 11.65
CA ASN A 593 -37.74 -12.59 12.55
C ASN A 593 -38.71 -13.76 12.69
N ILE A 594 -38.72 -14.38 13.88
CA ILE A 594 -39.61 -15.50 14.22
C ILE A 594 -41.12 -15.17 14.13
N ASN A 595 -41.48 -13.88 14.19
CA ASN A 595 -42.87 -13.43 14.09
C ASN A 595 -43.31 -13.13 12.64
N ALA A 596 -42.37 -13.08 11.70
CA ALA A 596 -42.64 -12.90 10.29
C ALA A 596 -42.92 -14.25 9.58
N SER A 597 -43.49 -14.15 8.38
CA SER A 597 -43.68 -15.25 7.45
C SER A 597 -42.77 -15.06 6.23
N TYR A 598 -42.25 -16.17 5.72
CA TYR A 598 -41.26 -16.20 4.64
C TYR A 598 -41.86 -16.90 3.43
N ALA A 599 -41.57 -16.42 2.23
CA ALA A 599 -41.95 -17.05 0.97
C ALA A 599 -40.81 -16.94 -0.03
N TRP A 600 -40.24 -18.09 -0.41
CA TRP A 600 -39.23 -18.22 -1.44
C TRP A 600 -39.88 -18.57 -2.78
N ASP A 601 -39.46 -17.89 -3.85
CA ASP A 601 -39.64 -18.29 -5.24
C ASP A 601 -38.25 -18.58 -5.83
N PHE A 602 -37.99 -19.83 -6.19
CA PHE A 602 -36.67 -20.26 -6.66
C PHE A 602 -36.44 -19.93 -8.14
N GLY A 603 -37.41 -19.36 -8.86
CA GLY A 603 -37.28 -19.00 -10.26
C GLY A 603 -37.40 -20.17 -11.25
N ASP A 604 -37.67 -21.39 -10.76
CA ASP A 604 -37.85 -22.63 -11.54
C ASP A 604 -39.24 -23.27 -11.37
N GLU A 605 -40.24 -22.46 -10.98
CA GLU A 605 -41.58 -22.86 -10.52
C GLU A 605 -41.60 -23.51 -9.12
N GLY A 606 -40.44 -23.68 -8.48
CA GLY A 606 -40.32 -24.09 -7.08
C GLY A 606 -40.57 -22.96 -6.09
N THR A 607 -41.20 -23.29 -4.95
CA THR A 607 -41.43 -22.35 -3.85
C THR A 607 -41.23 -23.01 -2.48
N SER A 608 -40.98 -22.22 -1.45
CA SER A 608 -40.89 -22.68 -0.04
C SER A 608 -41.41 -21.62 0.92
N ASP A 609 -42.16 -22.03 1.95
CA ASP A 609 -42.59 -21.13 3.05
C ASP A 609 -41.68 -21.28 4.29
N GLU A 610 -40.71 -22.19 4.25
CA GLU A 610 -39.73 -22.38 5.33
C GLU A 610 -38.59 -21.34 5.18
N PRO A 611 -38.23 -20.60 6.25
CA PRO A 611 -37.19 -19.57 6.19
C PRO A 611 -35.82 -20.15 5.82
N PHE A 612 -35.46 -21.29 6.44
CA PHE A 612 -34.22 -22.01 6.19
C PHE A 612 -34.51 -23.31 5.44
N THR A 613 -34.19 -23.31 4.15
CA THR A 613 -34.53 -24.40 3.23
C THR A 613 -33.33 -24.75 2.34
N SER A 614 -33.36 -25.95 1.77
CA SER A 614 -32.37 -26.36 0.76
C SER A 614 -33.10 -26.67 -0.54
N TRP A 615 -32.66 -26.09 -1.65
CA TRP A 615 -33.29 -26.29 -2.96
C TRP A 615 -32.28 -26.78 -3.99
N GLN A 616 -32.70 -27.71 -4.85
CA GLN A 616 -31.87 -28.29 -5.89
C GLN A 616 -32.40 -27.91 -7.27
N TYR A 617 -31.61 -27.14 -8.01
CA TYR A 617 -31.85 -26.85 -9.42
C TYR A 617 -31.46 -28.05 -10.27
N ILE A 618 -32.32 -28.44 -11.21
CA ILE A 618 -32.10 -29.60 -12.08
C ILE A 618 -31.57 -29.18 -13.46
N THR A 619 -31.98 -28.01 -13.95
CA THR A 619 -31.55 -27.47 -15.25
C THR A 619 -30.48 -26.39 -15.06
N ASP A 620 -29.95 -25.91 -16.17
CA ASP A 620 -29.06 -24.75 -16.23
C ASP A 620 -29.86 -23.45 -15.99
N GLY A 621 -29.29 -22.55 -15.20
CA GLY A 621 -29.82 -21.21 -14.91
C GLY A 621 -29.59 -20.20 -16.05
N PRO A 622 -29.72 -18.89 -15.78
CA PRO A 622 -29.88 -18.27 -14.47
C PRO A 622 -31.28 -18.46 -13.90
N TYR A 623 -31.36 -18.50 -12.57
CA TYR A 623 -32.62 -18.51 -11.82
C TYR A 623 -32.76 -17.22 -11.04
N THR A 624 -33.92 -16.60 -11.10
CA THR A 624 -34.24 -15.46 -10.23
C THR A 624 -34.75 -16.01 -8.91
N LEU A 625 -33.89 -16.01 -7.90
CA LEU A 625 -34.23 -16.37 -6.54
C LEU A 625 -34.84 -15.15 -5.85
N CYS A 626 -36.07 -15.26 -5.37
CA CYS A 626 -36.75 -14.19 -4.64
C CYS A 626 -37.13 -14.65 -3.23
N LEU A 627 -36.89 -13.79 -2.25
CA LEU A 627 -37.41 -13.91 -0.89
C LEU A 627 -38.44 -12.82 -0.65
N THR A 628 -39.61 -13.19 -0.13
CA THR A 628 -40.60 -12.26 0.43
C THR A 628 -40.73 -12.52 1.92
N VAL A 629 -40.61 -11.45 2.74
CA VAL A 629 -40.84 -11.50 4.19
C VAL A 629 -42.04 -10.63 4.53
N THR A 630 -42.98 -11.16 5.31
CA THR A 630 -44.23 -10.48 5.68
C THR A 630 -44.55 -10.68 7.16
N ASP A 631 -44.76 -9.60 7.90
CA ASP A 631 -45.29 -9.62 9.27
C ASP A 631 -46.64 -8.88 9.29
N ASP A 632 -47.71 -9.66 9.41
CA ASP A 632 -49.10 -9.17 9.45
C ASP A 632 -49.41 -8.34 10.73
N ALA A 633 -48.69 -8.59 11.82
CA ALA A 633 -48.88 -7.89 13.09
C ALA A 633 -48.18 -6.52 13.09
N ALA A 634 -47.00 -6.46 12.47
CA ALA A 634 -46.27 -5.22 12.18
C ALA A 634 -46.87 -4.43 11.00
N GLY A 635 -47.55 -5.11 10.08
CA GLY A 635 -48.11 -4.53 8.87
C GLY A 635 -47.08 -4.22 7.79
N CYS A 636 -45.93 -4.90 7.80
CA CYS A 636 -44.86 -4.74 6.80
C CYS A 636 -44.78 -5.94 5.85
N SER A 637 -44.19 -5.72 4.67
CA SER A 637 -43.78 -6.78 3.74
C SER A 637 -42.69 -6.24 2.81
N ASP A 638 -41.64 -7.02 2.60
CA ASP A 638 -40.57 -6.71 1.64
C ASP A 638 -40.31 -7.89 0.69
N THR A 639 -39.66 -7.63 -0.44
CA THR A 639 -39.23 -8.66 -1.38
C THR A 639 -37.92 -8.29 -2.05
N TYR A 640 -36.91 -9.15 -1.88
CA TYR A 640 -35.62 -9.06 -2.53
C TYR A 640 -35.45 -10.21 -3.53
N CYS A 641 -34.83 -9.93 -4.66
CA CYS A 641 -34.59 -10.94 -5.70
C CYS A 641 -33.18 -10.81 -6.25
N GLU A 642 -32.50 -11.94 -6.41
CA GLU A 642 -31.17 -12.02 -7.00
C GLU A 642 -31.10 -13.09 -8.08
N SER A 643 -30.28 -12.85 -9.11
CA SER A 643 -30.08 -13.80 -10.20
C SER A 643 -28.90 -14.71 -9.89
N ILE A 644 -29.17 -16.00 -9.66
CA ILE A 644 -28.14 -16.99 -9.37
C ILE A 644 -27.83 -17.87 -10.57
N SER A 645 -26.54 -18.13 -10.79
CA SER A 645 -26.03 -19.02 -11.83
C SER A 645 -24.67 -19.59 -11.40
N VAL A 646 -24.35 -20.82 -11.80
CA VAL A 646 -23.09 -21.49 -11.42
C VAL A 646 -22.39 -22.12 -12.62
N ASP A 647 -21.07 -22.07 -12.63
CA ASP A 647 -20.22 -22.58 -13.71
C ASP A 647 -19.96 -24.10 -13.62
N SER A 648 -19.10 -24.63 -14.52
CA SER A 648 -18.80 -26.06 -14.57
C SER A 648 -17.92 -26.60 -13.45
N LEU A 649 -17.38 -25.71 -12.63
CA LEU A 649 -16.64 -26.01 -11.41
C LEU A 649 -17.53 -25.79 -10.16
N GLY A 650 -18.74 -25.27 -10.35
CA GLY A 650 -19.70 -24.99 -9.29
C GLY A 650 -19.52 -23.63 -8.64
N MET A 651 -18.77 -22.72 -9.29
CA MET A 651 -18.53 -21.34 -8.87
C MET A 651 -19.67 -20.42 -9.31
N LEU A 652 -19.99 -19.38 -8.51
CA LEU A 652 -20.98 -18.36 -8.87
C LEU A 652 -20.61 -17.65 -10.19
N GLY A 653 -21.60 -17.37 -11.04
CA GLY A 653 -21.44 -16.58 -12.27
C GLY A 653 -21.36 -17.35 -13.60
N GLY A 654 -21.63 -18.67 -13.65
CA GLY A 654 -21.57 -19.46 -14.89
C GLY A 654 -22.82 -20.27 -15.27
N PHE A 655 -22.69 -21.16 -16.28
CA PHE A 655 -23.82 -21.95 -16.82
C PHE A 655 -23.60 -23.47 -16.74
N VAL A 656 -24.07 -24.13 -15.69
CA VAL A 656 -24.14 -25.60 -15.60
C VAL A 656 -25.46 -26.11 -15.03
N SER A 657 -25.82 -27.32 -15.47
CA SER A 657 -26.99 -28.06 -14.99
C SER A 657 -26.70 -28.74 -13.65
N GLY A 658 -27.50 -28.43 -12.63
CA GLY A 658 -27.51 -29.19 -11.39
C GLY A 658 -26.66 -28.60 -10.26
N PHE A 659 -27.25 -27.77 -9.40
CA PHE A 659 -26.62 -27.26 -8.18
C PHE A 659 -27.63 -27.10 -7.04
N THR A 660 -27.13 -27.03 -5.81
CA THR A 660 -27.93 -26.96 -4.59
C THR A 660 -27.65 -25.67 -3.85
N ILE A 661 -28.70 -24.93 -3.51
CA ILE A 661 -28.62 -23.84 -2.55
C ILE A 661 -29.00 -24.36 -1.16
N THR A 662 -28.34 -23.83 -0.12
CA THR A 662 -28.73 -24.03 1.27
C THR A 662 -28.90 -22.67 1.93
N VAL A 663 -30.10 -22.38 2.41
CA VAL A 663 -30.39 -21.16 3.17
C VAL A 663 -29.99 -21.38 4.62
N LEU A 664 -29.10 -20.52 5.10
CA LEU A 664 -28.51 -20.53 6.42
C LEU A 664 -29.03 -19.34 7.23
N ASP A 665 -29.16 -19.56 8.53
CA ASP A 665 -29.34 -18.50 9.50
C ASP A 665 -27.99 -17.83 9.75
N GLY A 666 -27.88 -16.56 9.36
CA GLY A 666 -26.74 -15.71 9.64
C GLY A 666 -26.70 -15.24 11.09
N GLY A 667 -27.82 -15.34 11.82
CA GLY A 667 -28.02 -14.74 13.14
C GLY A 667 -28.04 -13.19 13.09
N GLU A 668 -28.52 -12.57 14.18
CA GLU A 668 -28.20 -11.16 14.47
C GLU A 668 -26.66 -11.04 14.44
N SER A 669 -26.12 -10.39 13.41
CA SER A 669 -24.67 -10.18 13.18
C SER A 669 -23.86 -11.38 12.63
N GLY A 670 -24.33 -12.04 11.58
CA GLY A 670 -23.44 -12.67 10.57
C GLY A 670 -22.42 -13.70 11.05
N SER A 671 -22.72 -14.49 12.08
CA SER A 671 -21.83 -15.55 12.56
C SER A 671 -22.43 -16.92 12.33
N VAL A 672 -21.99 -17.61 11.27
CA VAL A 672 -22.30 -19.03 11.10
C VAL A 672 -21.38 -19.86 11.99
N ASN A 673 -21.86 -20.19 13.20
CA ASN A 673 -21.55 -21.46 13.85
C ASN A 673 -22.67 -21.85 14.83
N SER A 674 -23.54 -22.73 14.35
CA SER A 674 -24.66 -23.30 15.09
C SER A 674 -24.27 -23.88 16.46
N VAL A 675 -24.81 -23.32 17.55
CA VAL A 675 -25.65 -24.03 18.53
C VAL A 675 -26.67 -23.04 19.09
N ASN A 676 -27.94 -23.27 18.77
CA ASN A 676 -29.15 -22.67 19.33
C ASN A 676 -28.97 -21.72 20.53
N GLU A 677 -29.48 -20.51 20.30
CA GLU A 677 -29.66 -19.40 21.21
C GLU A 677 -29.81 -19.78 22.69
N THR A 678 -29.01 -19.06 23.46
CA THR A 678 -28.91 -19.13 24.90
C THR A 678 -30.23 -18.69 25.52
N ASN A 679 -31.05 -19.66 25.90
CA ASN A 679 -32.17 -19.45 26.79
C ASN A 679 -31.69 -18.78 28.09
N ALA A 680 -32.24 -17.62 28.43
CA ALA A 680 -31.86 -16.79 29.59
C ALA A 680 -31.72 -17.58 30.91
N MET A 681 -32.41 -18.72 31.06
CA MET A 681 -32.31 -19.59 32.24
C MET A 681 -30.91 -20.21 32.45
N PHE A 682 -30.16 -20.48 31.38
CA PHE A 682 -28.85 -21.14 31.44
C PHE A 682 -27.68 -20.23 31.02
N ALA A 683 -27.93 -18.95 30.73
CA ALA A 683 -26.89 -18.00 30.29
C ALA A 683 -25.67 -18.01 31.21
N ASP A 684 -25.90 -17.88 32.52
CA ASP A 684 -24.84 -17.87 33.53
C ASP A 684 -24.45 -19.27 34.05
N ALA A 685 -25.03 -20.34 33.50
CA ALA A 685 -24.81 -21.69 34.01
C ALA A 685 -23.36 -22.14 33.80
N ILE A 686 -22.65 -22.46 34.89
CA ILE A 686 -21.28 -22.98 34.90
C ILE A 686 -21.15 -24.22 35.80
N ILE A 687 -20.12 -25.04 35.58
CA ILE A 687 -19.81 -26.20 36.43
C ILE A 687 -18.81 -25.80 37.51
N TYR A 688 -19.15 -26.00 38.78
CA TYR A 688 -18.25 -25.71 39.90
C TYR A 688 -18.34 -26.76 41.03
N PRO A 689 -17.21 -27.28 41.54
CA PRO A 689 -15.85 -27.11 41.02
C PRO A 689 -15.66 -27.82 39.67
N ASN A 690 -14.80 -27.27 38.81
CA ASN A 690 -14.35 -27.91 37.56
C ASN A 690 -12.85 -27.61 37.36
N PRO A 691 -11.94 -28.60 37.51
CA PRO A 691 -12.20 -30.03 37.62
C PRO A 691 -12.91 -30.47 38.91
N ALA A 692 -13.78 -31.47 38.81
CA ALA A 692 -14.56 -32.05 39.89
C ALA A 692 -13.96 -33.37 40.38
N THR A 693 -13.93 -33.60 41.69
CA THR A 693 -13.41 -34.85 42.29
C THR A 693 -14.54 -35.72 42.85
N ASP A 694 -15.32 -35.20 43.80
CA ASP A 694 -16.40 -35.96 44.45
C ASP A 694 -17.80 -35.57 43.92
N TYR A 695 -17.99 -34.27 43.64
CA TYR A 695 -19.24 -33.73 43.10
C TYR A 695 -18.97 -32.48 42.25
N PHE A 696 -19.96 -32.10 41.44
CA PHE A 696 -20.03 -30.76 40.84
C PHE A 696 -21.43 -30.15 41.04
N MET A 697 -21.53 -28.84 40.93
CA MET A 697 -22.80 -28.10 40.93
C MET A 697 -22.92 -27.35 39.61
N VAL A 698 -24.16 -27.12 39.17
CA VAL A 698 -24.47 -26.15 38.12
C VAL A 698 -24.73 -24.81 38.80
N SER A 699 -23.73 -23.94 38.84
CA SER A 699 -23.80 -22.58 39.39
C SER A 699 -24.38 -21.61 38.37
N GLY A 700 -24.89 -20.46 38.81
CA GLY A 700 -25.49 -19.45 37.91
C GLY A 700 -26.94 -19.74 37.51
N LEU A 701 -27.64 -20.58 38.27
CA LEU A 701 -29.07 -20.85 38.09
C LEU A 701 -29.90 -20.14 39.17
N GLU A 702 -31.10 -19.68 38.81
CA GLU A 702 -32.06 -19.21 39.81
C GLU A 702 -32.37 -20.29 40.86
N ALA A 703 -32.66 -19.89 42.10
CA ALA A 703 -32.81 -20.81 43.22
C ALA A 703 -33.88 -21.91 43.03
N ASN A 704 -34.88 -21.68 42.17
CA ASN A 704 -35.98 -22.62 41.89
C ASN A 704 -35.96 -23.16 40.45
N ALA A 705 -34.90 -22.91 39.68
CA ALA A 705 -34.73 -23.38 38.31
C ALA A 705 -34.69 -24.92 38.27
N VAL A 706 -35.72 -25.57 37.73
CA VAL A 706 -35.76 -27.04 37.59
C VAL A 706 -35.12 -27.45 36.27
N TRP A 707 -34.17 -28.37 36.31
CA TRP A 707 -33.43 -28.81 35.13
C TRP A 707 -33.18 -30.32 35.16
N THR A 708 -33.01 -30.86 33.96
CA THR A 708 -32.53 -32.23 33.70
C THR A 708 -31.18 -32.13 33.01
N GLY A 709 -30.28 -33.09 33.20
CA GLY A 709 -28.92 -33.04 32.67
C GLY A 709 -28.49 -34.39 32.14
N ARG A 710 -28.07 -34.47 30.87
CA ARG A 710 -27.50 -35.67 30.24
C ARG A 710 -25.99 -35.53 30.17
N LEU A 711 -25.26 -36.35 30.91
CA LEU A 711 -23.81 -36.38 30.89
C LEU A 711 -23.33 -37.40 29.86
N VAL A 712 -22.64 -36.93 28.84
CA VAL A 712 -22.10 -37.75 27.74
C VAL A 712 -20.57 -37.76 27.79
N ASP A 713 -19.96 -38.85 27.34
CA ASP A 713 -18.50 -38.90 27.15
C ASP A 713 -18.09 -38.24 25.81
N ILE A 714 -16.78 -38.18 25.56
CA ILE A 714 -16.21 -37.59 24.32
C ILE A 714 -16.64 -38.31 23.03
N SER A 715 -17.22 -39.51 23.11
CA SER A 715 -17.77 -40.22 21.95
C SER A 715 -19.25 -39.90 21.69
N GLY A 716 -19.84 -39.01 22.51
CA GLY A 716 -21.27 -38.70 22.48
C GLY A 716 -22.16 -39.76 23.15
N SER A 717 -21.57 -40.77 23.81
CA SER A 717 -22.32 -41.82 24.48
C SER A 717 -22.87 -41.33 25.83
N LEU A 718 -24.15 -41.57 26.10
CA LEU A 718 -24.78 -41.22 27.37
C LEU A 718 -24.19 -42.04 28.53
N VAL A 719 -23.61 -41.34 29.50
CA VAL A 719 -22.98 -41.93 30.69
C VAL A 719 -23.96 -41.95 31.86
N ARG A 720 -24.66 -40.83 32.11
CA ARG A 720 -25.62 -40.71 33.21
C ARG A 720 -26.59 -39.55 32.98
N GLU A 721 -27.78 -39.64 33.57
CA GLU A 721 -28.75 -38.54 33.62
C GLU A 721 -28.94 -38.03 35.06
N PHE A 722 -29.22 -36.74 35.18
CA PHE A 722 -29.39 -36.01 36.42
C PHE A 722 -30.65 -35.16 36.37
N ASN A 723 -31.25 -34.93 37.54
CA ASN A 723 -32.30 -33.93 37.72
C ASN A 723 -31.89 -33.04 38.88
N GLY A 724 -32.02 -31.73 38.73
CA GLY A 724 -31.62 -30.76 39.73
C GLY A 724 -32.60 -29.59 39.83
N THR A 725 -32.47 -28.86 40.94
CA THR A 725 -33.15 -27.58 41.13
C THR A 725 -32.13 -26.58 41.65
N GLY A 726 -32.01 -25.42 40.99
CA GLY A 726 -30.94 -24.46 41.25
C GLY A 726 -29.56 -25.11 41.26
N SER A 727 -28.65 -24.60 42.10
CA SER A 727 -27.27 -25.11 42.24
C SER A 727 -27.15 -26.28 43.22
N THR A 728 -27.85 -27.37 42.94
CA THR A 728 -27.78 -28.61 43.74
C THR A 728 -26.54 -29.45 43.39
N PRO A 729 -25.84 -30.03 44.38
CA PRO A 729 -24.65 -30.86 44.14
C PRO A 729 -24.99 -32.21 43.50
N ILE A 730 -24.20 -32.60 42.51
CA ILE A 730 -24.29 -33.83 41.74
C ILE A 730 -23.09 -34.72 42.06
N GLU A 731 -23.36 -35.87 42.67
CA GLU A 731 -22.35 -36.84 43.12
C GLU A 731 -21.76 -37.66 41.96
N LEU A 732 -20.42 -37.69 41.88
CA LEU A 732 -19.65 -38.37 40.83
C LEU A 732 -19.23 -39.81 41.19
N SER A 733 -19.75 -40.36 42.28
CA SER A 733 -19.40 -41.71 42.73
C SER A 733 -19.56 -42.77 41.61
N GLY A 734 -18.49 -43.53 41.39
CA GLY A 734 -18.41 -44.58 40.38
C GLY A 734 -18.18 -44.10 38.94
N MET A 735 -17.93 -42.81 38.71
CA MET A 735 -17.53 -42.30 37.40
C MET A 735 -16.02 -42.46 37.18
N GLN A 736 -15.62 -42.67 35.92
CA GLN A 736 -14.21 -42.72 35.55
C GLN A 736 -13.66 -41.29 35.40
N ARG A 737 -12.35 -41.16 35.55
CA ARG A 737 -11.66 -39.89 35.30
C ARG A 737 -11.65 -39.61 33.80
N GLY A 738 -11.92 -38.38 33.42
CA GLY A 738 -12.01 -38.01 32.01
C GLY A 738 -12.76 -36.71 31.74
N LEU A 739 -12.81 -36.36 30.46
CA LEU A 739 -13.59 -35.25 29.93
C LEU A 739 -15.00 -35.72 29.58
N TYR A 740 -16.01 -34.98 30.01
CA TYR A 740 -17.42 -35.22 29.75
C TYR A 740 -18.11 -33.92 29.36
N PHE A 741 -19.28 -34.03 28.73
CA PHE A 741 -20.16 -32.91 28.40
C PHE A 741 -21.51 -33.10 29.08
N LEU A 742 -21.96 -32.11 29.85
CA LEU A 742 -23.27 -32.09 30.48
C LEU A 742 -24.23 -31.26 29.63
N GLN A 743 -25.21 -31.91 29.02
CA GLN A 743 -26.30 -31.28 28.28
C GLN A 743 -27.46 -31.01 29.24
N LEU A 744 -27.69 -29.75 29.60
CA LEU A 744 -28.80 -29.33 30.45
C LEU A 744 -30.08 -29.15 29.64
N THR A 745 -31.24 -29.42 30.24
CA THR A 745 -32.55 -29.19 29.62
C THR A 745 -33.59 -28.76 30.64
N SER A 746 -34.39 -27.74 30.32
CA SER A 746 -35.58 -27.32 31.08
C SER A 746 -36.83 -27.47 30.20
N ASN A 747 -37.85 -28.15 30.73
CA ASN A 747 -39.19 -28.32 30.12
C ASN A 747 -39.22 -28.53 28.60
N ALA A 748 -38.26 -29.30 28.08
CA ALA A 748 -38.14 -29.78 26.70
C ALA A 748 -37.88 -28.74 25.58
N THR A 749 -37.49 -27.49 25.89
CA THR A 749 -37.17 -26.49 24.85
C THR A 749 -35.84 -25.76 25.04
N ALA A 750 -35.27 -25.70 26.24
CA ALA A 750 -33.99 -25.03 26.50
C ALA A 750 -32.86 -26.04 26.61
N SER A 751 -31.71 -25.88 25.92
CA SER A 751 -30.53 -26.73 26.18
C SER A 751 -29.19 -25.99 26.14
N LYS A 752 -28.33 -26.20 27.16
CA LYS A 752 -26.94 -25.72 27.19
C LYS A 752 -25.98 -26.89 27.43
N THR A 753 -24.86 -26.92 26.72
CA THR A 753 -23.81 -27.93 26.93
C THR A 753 -22.64 -27.35 27.71
N LEU A 754 -22.27 -28.00 28.81
CA LEU A 754 -21.19 -27.56 29.70
C LEU A 754 -20.08 -28.60 29.81
N ARG A 755 -18.82 -28.16 29.82
CA ARG A 755 -17.65 -29.01 29.97
C ARG A 755 -17.49 -29.49 31.43
N VAL A 756 -17.36 -30.80 31.66
CA VAL A 756 -17.11 -31.39 32.98
C VAL A 756 -15.83 -32.22 32.95
N ILE A 757 -14.86 -31.89 33.81
CA ILE A 757 -13.62 -32.66 33.97
C ILE A 757 -13.70 -33.40 35.30
N ILE A 758 -13.60 -34.74 35.28
CA ILE A 758 -13.59 -35.59 36.48
C ILE A 758 -12.17 -36.06 36.78
N GLN A 759 -11.69 -35.82 38.01
CA GLN A 759 -10.31 -36.08 38.46
C GLN A 759 -10.13 -37.23 39.45
#